data_AF-A0A959BTF0-F1
#
_entry.id   AF-A0A959BTF0-F1
#
_cell.length_a   1.000
_cell.length_b   1.000
_cell.length_c   1.000
_cell.angle_alpha   90.00
_cell.angle_beta   90.00
_cell.angle_gamma   90.00
#
_symmetry.space_group_name_H-M   'P 1'
#
loop_
_entity.id
_entity.type
_entity.pdbx_description
1 polymer ?
#
loop_
_entity_poly.entity_id
_entity_poly.type
_entity_poly.pdbx_seq_one_letter_code
_entity_poly.pdbx_strand_id
1 'polypeptide(L)'
;MELYINIGRFHPLLVHLPIGILLFAFLLEGMKRWNQDNTLDRAIQLALLAGAVFAVASAATGLWLSNEGGYDEAMLSRHKWAGIALAGVSVLLYFAHSAKTGAFSKFYTPLFLGAMGLLLATGHLGGNITHGSDFLFSNPEDAAVVVADIAAANTFETIIEPILKSKCNSCHNPSKAKGELVMTSREGLLAGGKNGPVFNGDIPLESEFLKRMHLPESEKKHMPPKGKKQLSGEEVQLLEWWVKNKACFDCIVQSMEGNETVQPILDKYSATSTNLAAIRVAPVKEKTLEDLNAAGLRVYPLAEGSPLLIVNLSHNQSLNASTLKKLRKIRKNIVELNLSHSNFSDELSGILSKLANLTKLQLQKTGAGDETLRQLENLQYLESLNIYGTAVTDAAIDQLKAMPALQHLYSWQSALSEEAIGHLQEARPLLDIQHQLDESLFGESKLNPPAIEAGRQLFVDTVVARLVSNFRNTSIYYTLDGTEPDTCSTPYADSIVIRQSAVLKAFTHKAGWEDSPVGTQRFVKAGIKAQKATLAEPPHEKYKANGAASLIDLEKGSALFTNGNWLGYEGKHMTVIVELKQEEELKEIAVSALSAPASWIFFPKGIKVWLSGDGQNYRMAREVTFPPAAPSASVDLQFFTLAFEPTKAKFIKVEAVSPLKNPDWHPAPGEKCWIFIDEILVN
;
A
#
# COMPACT_ATOMS: atom_id res chain seq x y z
N MET A 1 6.21 -6.62 -30.79
CA MET A 1 6.46 -7.53 -29.64
C MET A 1 5.63 -7.14 -28.42
N GLU A 2 5.62 -5.85 -28.03
CA GLU A 2 4.83 -5.35 -26.88
C GLU A 2 3.31 -5.57 -26.99
N LEU A 3 2.71 -5.44 -28.18
CA LEU A 3 1.27 -5.66 -28.38
C LEU A 3 0.84 -7.09 -27.99
N TYR A 4 1.61 -8.10 -28.40
CA TYR A 4 1.31 -9.50 -28.08
C TYR A 4 1.43 -9.78 -26.58
N ILE A 5 2.43 -9.21 -25.91
CA ILE A 5 2.60 -9.34 -24.46
C ILE A 5 1.43 -8.69 -23.72
N ASN A 6 1.00 -7.49 -24.15
CA ASN A 6 -0.16 -6.81 -23.57
C ASN A 6 -1.46 -7.59 -23.74
N ILE A 7 -1.66 -8.24 -24.89
CA ILE A 7 -2.81 -9.13 -25.10
C ILE A 7 -2.66 -10.42 -24.28
N GLY A 8 -1.44 -10.96 -24.16
CA GLY A 8 -1.13 -12.12 -23.33
C GLY A 8 -1.48 -11.92 -21.86
N ARG A 9 -1.41 -10.69 -21.34
CA ARG A 9 -1.83 -10.36 -19.96
C ARG A 9 -3.31 -10.58 -19.68
N PHE A 10 -4.15 -10.76 -20.70
CA PHE A 10 -5.54 -11.20 -20.53
C PHE A 10 -5.69 -12.71 -20.29
N HIS A 11 -4.62 -13.49 -20.41
CA HIS A 11 -4.68 -14.94 -20.20
C HIS A 11 -5.32 -15.35 -18.86
N PRO A 12 -4.94 -14.77 -17.69
CA PRO A 12 -5.58 -15.10 -16.42
C PRO A 12 -7.09 -14.80 -16.39
N LEU A 13 -7.55 -13.79 -17.13
CA LEU A 13 -8.98 -13.50 -17.25
C LEU A 13 -9.70 -14.55 -18.10
N LEU A 14 -9.12 -14.91 -19.24
CA LEU A 14 -9.75 -15.80 -20.20
C LEU A 14 -9.82 -17.24 -19.71
N VAL A 15 -8.86 -17.72 -18.91
CA VAL A 15 -8.85 -19.12 -18.43
C VAL A 15 -10.04 -19.48 -17.53
N HIS A 16 -10.66 -18.51 -16.86
CA HIS A 16 -11.82 -18.77 -16.01
C HIS A 16 -13.07 -19.15 -16.81
N LEU A 17 -13.20 -18.66 -18.05
CA LEU A 17 -14.35 -18.91 -18.91
C LEU A 17 -14.46 -20.38 -19.35
N PRO A 18 -13.45 -21.01 -19.99
CA PRO A 18 -13.56 -22.41 -20.39
C PRO A 18 -13.70 -23.34 -19.18
N ILE A 19 -13.09 -23.01 -18.03
CA ILE A 19 -13.24 -23.80 -16.80
C ILE A 19 -14.71 -23.86 -16.37
N GLY A 20 -15.33 -22.70 -16.15
CA GLY A 20 -16.72 -22.64 -15.72
C GLY A 20 -17.70 -23.23 -16.76
N ILE A 21 -17.50 -22.90 -18.03
CA ILE A 21 -18.41 -23.31 -19.11
C ILE A 21 -18.34 -24.82 -19.36
N LEU A 22 -17.15 -25.43 -19.38
CA LEU A 22 -17.01 -26.87 -19.61
C LEU A 22 -17.50 -27.70 -18.41
N LEU A 23 -17.26 -27.21 -17.18
CA LEU A 23 -17.84 -27.83 -15.97
C LEU A 23 -19.37 -27.75 -15.99
N PHE A 24 -19.92 -26.59 -16.36
CA PHE A 24 -21.36 -26.42 -16.49
C PHE A 24 -21.96 -27.35 -17.56
N ALA A 25 -21.32 -27.46 -18.73
CA ALA A 25 -21.72 -28.41 -19.77
C ALA A 25 -21.69 -29.86 -19.26
N PHE A 26 -20.70 -30.22 -18.44
CA PHE A 26 -20.58 -31.56 -17.86
C PHE A 26 -21.70 -31.85 -16.87
N LEU A 27 -22.06 -30.88 -16.03
CA LEU A 27 -23.21 -30.98 -15.11
C LEU A 27 -24.52 -31.14 -15.88
N LEU A 28 -24.75 -30.34 -16.93
CA LEU A 28 -25.94 -30.46 -17.77
C LEU A 28 -26.04 -31.82 -18.45
N GLU A 29 -24.93 -32.37 -18.95
CA GLU A 29 -24.87 -33.71 -19.54
C GLU A 29 -25.18 -34.79 -18.50
N GLY A 30 -24.69 -34.63 -17.27
CA GLY A 30 -25.05 -35.50 -16.13
C GLY A 30 -26.55 -35.46 -15.81
N MET A 31 -27.13 -34.25 -15.74
CA MET A 31 -28.57 -34.05 -15.50
C MET A 31 -29.42 -34.64 -16.63
N LYS A 32 -29.04 -34.42 -17.89
CA LYS A 32 -29.69 -35.02 -19.06
C LYS A 32 -29.74 -36.54 -18.95
N ARG A 33 -28.61 -37.17 -18.61
CA ARG A 33 -28.52 -38.64 -18.47
C ARG A 33 -29.34 -39.16 -17.29
N TRP A 34 -29.33 -38.46 -16.17
CA TRP A 34 -30.08 -38.83 -14.98
C TRP A 34 -31.59 -38.73 -15.22
N ASN A 35 -32.06 -37.62 -15.80
CA ASN A 35 -33.47 -37.34 -16.00
C ASN A 35 -34.02 -37.89 -17.34
N GLN A 36 -33.17 -38.46 -18.20
CA GLN A 36 -33.49 -38.90 -19.56
C GLN A 36 -34.15 -37.80 -20.42
N ASP A 37 -33.78 -36.54 -20.18
CA ASP A 37 -34.40 -35.37 -20.79
C ASP A 37 -33.48 -34.76 -21.87
N ASN A 38 -33.84 -34.97 -23.13
CA ASN A 38 -33.09 -34.47 -24.28
C ASN A 38 -33.33 -32.97 -24.58
N THR A 39 -34.17 -32.27 -23.82
CA THR A 39 -34.38 -30.82 -24.01
C THR A 39 -33.11 -30.00 -23.77
N LEU A 40 -32.17 -30.53 -22.98
CA LEU A 40 -30.89 -29.90 -22.63
C LEU A 40 -29.84 -29.94 -23.76
N ASP A 41 -30.06 -30.70 -24.84
CA ASP A 41 -29.07 -30.90 -25.92
C ASP A 41 -28.58 -29.59 -26.55
N ARG A 42 -29.48 -28.64 -26.78
CA ARG A 42 -29.12 -27.35 -27.37
C ARG A 42 -28.28 -26.50 -26.42
N ALA A 43 -28.59 -26.54 -25.11
CA ALA A 43 -27.85 -25.82 -24.09
C ALA A 43 -26.44 -26.42 -23.93
N ILE A 44 -26.34 -27.76 -23.91
CA ILE A 44 -25.05 -28.47 -23.85
C ILE A 44 -24.21 -28.14 -25.10
N GLN A 45 -24.81 -28.18 -26.30
CA GLN A 45 -24.10 -27.85 -27.54
C GLN A 45 -23.56 -26.41 -27.55
N LEU A 46 -24.36 -25.44 -27.09
CA LEU A 46 -23.94 -24.04 -26.98
C LEU A 46 -22.81 -23.87 -25.96
N ALA A 47 -22.93 -24.51 -24.80
CA ALA A 47 -21.90 -24.48 -23.77
C ALA A 47 -20.59 -25.11 -24.26
N LEU A 48 -20.63 -26.26 -24.95
CA LEU A 48 -19.45 -26.88 -25.54
C LEU A 48 -18.79 -26.00 -26.60
N LEU A 49 -19.57 -25.33 -27.45
CA LEU A 49 -19.05 -24.38 -28.44
C LEU A 49 -18.35 -23.19 -27.76
N ALA A 50 -19.02 -22.56 -26.81
CA ALA A 50 -18.46 -21.43 -26.07
C ALA A 50 -17.20 -21.84 -25.29
N GLY A 51 -17.24 -22.99 -24.62
CA GLY A 51 -16.09 -23.57 -23.92
C GLY A 51 -14.90 -23.81 -24.85
N ALA A 52 -15.14 -24.36 -26.05
CA ALA A 52 -14.10 -24.57 -27.04
C ALA A 52 -13.49 -23.24 -27.55
N VAL A 53 -14.31 -22.25 -27.87
CA VAL A 53 -13.85 -20.92 -28.32
C VAL A 53 -12.96 -20.26 -27.26
N PHE A 54 -13.42 -20.24 -26.00
CA PHE A 54 -12.64 -19.63 -24.93
C PHE A 54 -11.42 -20.46 -24.52
N ALA A 55 -11.43 -21.79 -24.68
CA ALA A 55 -10.25 -22.62 -24.46
C ALA A 55 -9.16 -22.32 -25.50
N VAL A 56 -9.53 -22.16 -26.78
CA VAL A 56 -8.60 -21.75 -27.84
C VAL A 56 -8.06 -20.34 -27.60
N ALA A 57 -8.93 -19.39 -27.24
CA ALA A 57 -8.51 -18.02 -26.91
C ALA A 57 -7.56 -17.99 -25.69
N SER A 58 -7.82 -18.82 -24.68
CA SER A 58 -6.96 -18.96 -23.50
C SER A 58 -5.59 -19.54 -23.87
N ALA A 59 -5.55 -20.59 -24.70
CA ALA A 59 -4.29 -21.17 -25.19
C ALA A 59 -3.47 -20.15 -26.02
N ALA A 60 -4.12 -19.38 -26.90
CA ALA A 60 -3.46 -18.36 -27.72
C ALA A 60 -2.86 -17.23 -26.87
N THR A 61 -3.62 -16.70 -25.91
CA THR A 61 -3.13 -15.66 -25.00
C THR A 61 -2.05 -16.18 -24.04
N GLY A 62 -2.13 -17.44 -23.62
CA GLY A 62 -1.08 -18.09 -22.81
C GLY A 62 0.24 -18.24 -23.56
N LEU A 63 0.19 -18.58 -24.86
CA LEU A 63 1.38 -18.61 -25.72
C LEU A 63 2.05 -17.23 -25.81
N TRP A 64 1.27 -16.16 -25.93
CA TRP A 64 1.82 -14.80 -25.93
C TRP A 64 2.39 -14.39 -24.58
N LEU A 65 1.73 -14.76 -23.48
CA LEU A 65 2.20 -14.49 -22.11
C LEU A 65 3.50 -15.23 -21.79
N SER A 66 3.70 -16.43 -22.32
CA SER A 66 4.90 -17.26 -22.07
C SER A 66 6.22 -16.58 -22.49
N ASN A 67 6.15 -15.55 -23.35
CA ASN A 67 7.30 -14.78 -23.79
C ASN A 67 7.78 -13.70 -22.79
N GLU A 68 7.06 -13.47 -21.68
CA GLU A 68 7.42 -12.46 -20.67
C GLU A 68 8.63 -12.87 -19.79
N GLY A 69 9.01 -14.16 -19.82
CA GLY A 69 10.17 -14.72 -19.12
C GLY A 69 10.01 -14.85 -17.60
N GLY A 70 10.99 -15.47 -16.93
CA GLY A 70 11.05 -15.57 -15.46
C GLY A 70 10.18 -16.67 -14.83
N TYR A 71 9.80 -17.68 -15.60
CA TYR A 71 9.10 -18.89 -15.14
C TYR A 71 10.02 -20.11 -15.28
N ASP A 72 9.83 -21.14 -14.47
CA ASP A 72 10.48 -22.44 -14.65
C ASP A 72 10.11 -23.04 -16.02
N GLU A 73 11.13 -23.34 -16.84
CA GLU A 73 10.93 -23.75 -18.22
C GLU A 73 10.22 -25.11 -18.35
N ALA A 74 10.53 -26.06 -17.46
CA ALA A 74 9.96 -27.41 -17.50
C ALA A 74 8.48 -27.38 -17.11
N MET A 75 8.15 -26.64 -16.07
CA MET A 75 6.80 -26.45 -15.58
C MET A 75 5.93 -25.65 -16.54
N LEU A 76 6.46 -24.53 -17.06
CA LEU A 76 5.80 -23.72 -18.08
C LEU A 76 5.50 -24.56 -19.33
N SER A 77 6.44 -25.41 -19.75
CA SER A 77 6.25 -26.32 -20.89
C SER A 77 5.11 -27.32 -20.65
N ARG A 78 5.06 -27.96 -19.47
CA ARG A 78 3.98 -28.89 -19.11
C ARG A 78 2.61 -28.21 -19.13
N HIS A 79 2.49 -27.04 -18.50
CA HIS A 79 1.24 -26.26 -18.48
C HIS A 79 0.82 -25.84 -19.90
N LYS A 80 1.77 -25.32 -20.70
CA LYS A 80 1.54 -24.89 -22.09
C LYS A 80 0.94 -26.02 -22.93
N TRP A 81 1.55 -27.20 -22.90
CA TRP A 81 1.07 -28.33 -23.69
C TRP A 81 -0.25 -28.90 -23.18
N ALA A 82 -0.46 -28.93 -21.85
CA ALA A 82 -1.75 -29.32 -21.27
C ALA A 82 -2.88 -28.38 -21.71
N GLY A 83 -2.65 -27.07 -21.71
CA GLY A 83 -3.62 -26.06 -22.18
C GLY A 83 -3.95 -26.19 -23.67
N ILE A 84 -2.94 -26.43 -24.53
CA ILE A 84 -3.15 -26.68 -25.97
C ILE A 84 -3.95 -27.97 -26.19
N ALA A 85 -3.61 -29.05 -25.46
CA ALA A 85 -4.35 -30.30 -25.53
C ALA A 85 -5.81 -30.13 -25.11
N LEU A 86 -6.07 -29.41 -24.01
CA LEU A 86 -7.43 -29.10 -23.56
C LEU A 86 -8.22 -28.30 -24.61
N ALA A 87 -7.61 -27.31 -25.26
CA ALA A 87 -8.26 -26.55 -26.34
C ALA A 87 -8.64 -27.46 -27.53
N GLY A 88 -7.72 -28.32 -27.98
CA GLY A 88 -7.98 -29.27 -29.05
C GLY A 88 -9.08 -30.28 -28.70
N VAL A 89 -9.01 -30.86 -27.50
CA VAL A 89 -10.02 -31.81 -26.99
C VAL A 89 -11.39 -31.14 -26.86
N SER A 90 -11.45 -29.87 -26.43
CA SER A 90 -12.72 -29.13 -26.30
C SER A 90 -13.39 -28.90 -27.67
N VAL A 91 -12.60 -28.61 -28.71
CA VAL A 91 -13.11 -28.50 -30.09
C VAL A 91 -13.61 -29.86 -30.59
N LEU A 92 -12.84 -30.93 -30.37
CA LEU A 92 -13.27 -32.29 -30.74
C LEU A 92 -14.54 -32.70 -30.00
N LEU A 93 -14.69 -32.31 -28.74
CA LEU A 93 -15.85 -32.59 -27.92
C LEU A 93 -17.13 -31.94 -28.47
N TYR A 94 -17.03 -30.68 -28.92
CA TYR A 94 -18.13 -30.01 -29.61
C TYR A 94 -18.56 -30.74 -30.90
N PHE A 95 -17.60 -31.15 -31.73
CA PHE A 95 -17.91 -31.89 -32.95
C PHE A 95 -18.44 -33.31 -32.68
N ALA A 96 -17.91 -34.00 -31.66
CA ALA A 96 -18.39 -35.32 -31.26
C ALA A 96 -19.84 -35.28 -30.74
N HIS A 97 -20.20 -34.24 -29.99
CA HIS A 97 -21.59 -34.00 -29.59
C HIS A 97 -22.49 -33.66 -30.79
N SER A 98 -21.98 -32.89 -31.74
CA SER A 98 -22.73 -32.46 -32.93
C SER A 98 -22.93 -33.59 -33.95
N ALA A 99 -22.02 -34.57 -33.99
CA ALA A 99 -22.16 -35.78 -34.76
C ALA A 99 -23.25 -36.67 -34.13
N LYS A 100 -24.51 -36.51 -34.54
CA LYS A 100 -25.65 -37.26 -33.97
C LYS A 100 -25.58 -38.78 -34.21
N THR A 101 -24.78 -39.25 -35.17
CA THR A 101 -24.62 -40.66 -35.53
C THR A 101 -23.18 -40.97 -36.00
N GLY A 102 -22.79 -42.25 -36.02
CA GLY A 102 -21.48 -42.71 -36.51
C GLY A 102 -20.49 -43.12 -35.42
N ALA A 103 -19.30 -43.58 -35.81
CA ALA A 103 -18.26 -44.02 -34.86
C ALA A 103 -17.76 -42.87 -33.98
N PHE A 104 -17.74 -41.64 -34.51
CA PHE A 104 -17.22 -40.45 -33.82
C PHE A 104 -18.11 -40.02 -32.63
N SER A 105 -19.43 -40.22 -32.71
CA SER A 105 -20.36 -39.88 -31.63
C SER A 105 -20.22 -40.81 -30.42
N LYS A 106 -19.79 -42.07 -30.64
CA LYS A 106 -19.55 -43.06 -29.57
C LYS A 106 -18.38 -42.67 -28.67
N PHE A 107 -17.47 -41.82 -29.16
CA PHE A 107 -16.34 -41.32 -28.38
C PHE A 107 -16.66 -40.07 -27.55
N TYR A 108 -17.88 -39.51 -27.65
CA TYR A 108 -18.24 -38.29 -26.93
C TYR A 108 -18.04 -38.38 -25.41
N THR A 109 -18.60 -39.41 -24.76
CA THR A 109 -18.46 -39.58 -23.30
C THR A 109 -17.03 -39.78 -22.81
N PRO A 110 -16.22 -40.71 -23.38
CA PRO A 110 -14.83 -40.84 -22.95
C PRO A 110 -14.02 -39.58 -23.25
N LEU A 111 -14.30 -38.88 -24.35
CA LEU A 111 -13.66 -37.60 -24.68
C LEU A 111 -14.01 -36.51 -23.66
N PHE A 112 -15.26 -36.46 -23.16
CA PHE A 112 -15.67 -35.50 -22.14
C PHE A 112 -14.99 -35.78 -20.79
N LEU A 113 -14.91 -37.04 -20.38
CA LEU A 113 -14.17 -37.42 -19.16
C LEU A 113 -12.68 -37.08 -19.27
N GLY A 114 -12.08 -37.33 -20.44
CA GLY A 114 -10.72 -36.90 -20.74
C GLY A 114 -10.54 -35.39 -20.68
N ALA A 115 -11.50 -34.62 -21.18
CA ALA A 115 -11.51 -33.16 -21.08
C ALA A 115 -11.55 -32.68 -19.62
N MET A 116 -12.33 -33.33 -18.75
CA MET A 116 -12.35 -33.01 -17.31
C MET A 116 -11.03 -33.34 -16.61
N GLY A 117 -10.43 -34.49 -16.92
CA GLY A 117 -9.10 -34.83 -16.41
C GLY A 117 -8.03 -33.81 -16.83
N LEU A 118 -8.04 -33.42 -18.11
CA LEU A 118 -7.15 -32.38 -18.64
C LEU A 118 -7.42 -31.01 -18.01
N LEU A 119 -8.68 -30.65 -17.76
CA LEU A 119 -9.06 -29.40 -17.11
C LEU A 119 -8.45 -29.31 -15.71
N LEU A 120 -8.61 -30.36 -14.90
CA LEU A 120 -8.04 -30.46 -13.56
C LEU A 120 -6.51 -30.39 -13.59
N ALA A 121 -5.87 -31.18 -14.45
CA ALA A 121 -4.42 -31.20 -14.58
C ALA A 121 -3.86 -29.83 -15.05
N THR A 122 -4.50 -29.20 -16.03
CA THR A 122 -4.10 -27.88 -16.55
C THR A 122 -4.27 -26.80 -15.48
N GLY A 123 -5.37 -26.84 -14.74
CA GLY A 123 -5.64 -25.94 -13.62
C GLY A 123 -4.62 -26.09 -12.49
N HIS A 124 -4.28 -27.32 -12.09
CA HIS A 124 -3.24 -27.59 -11.10
C HIS A 124 -1.87 -27.06 -11.53
N LEU A 125 -1.45 -27.36 -12.77
CA LEU A 125 -0.19 -26.86 -13.32
C LEU A 125 -0.16 -25.32 -13.39
N GLY A 126 -1.28 -24.69 -13.75
CA GLY A 126 -1.41 -23.23 -13.79
C GLY A 126 -1.34 -22.60 -12.40
N GLY A 127 -2.01 -23.20 -11.41
CA GLY A 127 -1.96 -22.77 -10.02
C GLY A 127 -0.57 -22.88 -9.43
N ASN A 128 0.16 -23.95 -9.74
CA ASN A 128 1.53 -24.10 -9.27
C ASN A 128 2.45 -23.01 -9.87
N ILE A 129 2.22 -22.55 -11.11
CA ILE A 129 3.01 -21.46 -11.73
C ILE A 129 2.78 -20.13 -11.00
N THR A 130 1.57 -19.90 -10.48
CA THR A 130 1.21 -18.64 -9.83
C THR A 130 1.45 -18.63 -8.32
N HIS A 131 1.33 -19.77 -7.67
CA HIS A 131 1.35 -19.88 -6.21
C HIS A 131 2.46 -20.79 -5.65
N GLY A 132 3.21 -21.51 -6.51
CA GLY A 132 4.25 -22.47 -6.11
C GLY A 132 3.74 -23.92 -6.12
N SER A 133 4.66 -24.88 -6.22
CA SER A 133 4.36 -26.32 -6.35
C SER A 133 3.57 -26.91 -5.20
N ASP A 134 3.73 -26.34 -4.00
CA ASP A 134 3.14 -26.89 -2.79
C ASP A 134 1.82 -26.20 -2.41
N PHE A 135 1.38 -25.14 -3.08
CA PHE A 135 0.25 -24.30 -2.63
C PHE A 135 -1.06 -25.04 -2.27
N LEU A 136 -1.40 -26.12 -3.00
CA LEU A 136 -2.64 -26.89 -2.76
C LEU A 136 -2.52 -27.96 -1.68
N PHE A 137 -1.28 -28.35 -1.32
CA PHE A 137 -0.98 -29.45 -0.41
C PHE A 137 -0.01 -29.05 0.71
N SER A 138 0.46 -27.81 0.71
CA SER A 138 1.21 -27.19 1.78
C SER A 138 0.26 -27.10 2.95
N ASN A 139 0.58 -27.79 4.03
CA ASN A 139 -0.07 -27.56 5.31
C ASN A 139 -0.02 -26.05 5.58
N PRO A 140 -1.13 -25.40 5.97
CA PRO A 140 -1.12 -24.02 6.49
C PRO A 140 -0.29 -23.85 7.78
N GLU A 141 0.58 -24.81 8.10
CA GLU A 141 1.35 -24.94 9.33
C GLU A 141 2.66 -24.17 9.34
N ASP A 142 2.82 -23.16 8.47
CA ASP A 142 3.64 -22.02 8.88
C ASP A 142 2.78 -21.15 9.82
N ALA A 143 2.43 -21.76 10.96
CA ALA A 143 1.98 -21.02 12.12
C ALA A 143 3.02 -19.92 12.35
N ALA A 144 2.56 -18.67 12.48
CA ALA A 144 3.38 -17.60 13.01
C ALA A 144 4.13 -18.16 14.22
N VAL A 145 5.46 -18.20 14.16
CA VAL A 145 6.27 -18.71 15.26
C VAL A 145 5.90 -17.88 16.48
N VAL A 146 5.15 -18.49 17.40
CA VAL A 146 4.66 -17.79 18.58
C VAL A 146 5.83 -17.68 19.54
N VAL A 147 6.50 -16.53 19.51
CA VAL A 147 7.57 -16.25 20.46
C VAL A 147 6.95 -15.63 21.71
N ALA A 148 7.16 -16.27 22.85
CA ALA A 148 6.66 -15.82 24.16
C ALA A 148 7.33 -14.54 24.67
N ASP A 149 8.43 -14.13 24.04
CA ASP A 149 9.22 -12.95 24.33
C ASP A 149 9.87 -12.46 23.02
N ILE A 150 9.38 -11.35 22.45
CA ILE A 150 9.94 -10.82 21.20
C ILE A 150 11.42 -10.52 21.31
N ALA A 151 11.92 -10.18 22.52
CA ALA A 151 13.32 -9.84 22.71
C ALA A 151 14.23 -11.05 22.49
N ALA A 152 13.76 -12.25 22.85
CA ALA A 152 14.45 -13.51 22.62
C ALA A 152 14.10 -14.16 21.26
N ALA A 153 13.21 -13.56 20.46
CA ALA A 153 12.79 -14.09 19.16
C ALA A 153 13.92 -14.08 18.13
N ASN A 154 14.01 -15.15 17.34
CA ASN A 154 14.77 -15.09 16.09
C ASN A 154 14.14 -14.02 15.18
N THR A 155 14.90 -13.00 14.84
CA THR A 155 14.40 -11.85 14.10
C THR A 155 13.98 -12.22 12.68
N PHE A 156 14.74 -13.07 12.01
CA PHE A 156 14.43 -13.44 10.64
C PHE A 156 13.15 -14.27 10.56
N GLU A 157 13.08 -15.38 11.28
CA GLU A 157 11.94 -16.32 11.24
C GLU A 157 10.64 -15.67 11.75
N THR A 158 10.74 -14.84 12.80
CA THR A 158 9.55 -14.30 13.49
C THR A 158 9.01 -13.04 12.82
N ILE A 159 9.88 -12.17 12.30
CA ILE A 159 9.51 -10.82 11.88
C ILE A 159 9.69 -10.65 10.36
N ILE A 160 10.84 -11.06 9.82
CA ILE A 160 11.21 -10.75 8.44
C ILE A 160 10.60 -11.74 7.44
N GLU A 161 10.67 -13.04 7.72
CA GLU A 161 10.19 -14.10 6.84
C GLU A 161 8.69 -13.97 6.53
N PRO A 162 7.78 -13.66 7.49
CA PRO A 162 6.37 -13.44 7.18
C PRO A 162 6.14 -12.28 6.20
N ILE A 163 6.93 -11.20 6.32
CA ILE A 163 6.87 -10.05 5.39
C ILE A 163 7.29 -10.51 3.98
N LEU A 164 8.40 -11.25 3.86
CA LEU A 164 8.87 -11.79 2.58
C LEU A 164 7.86 -12.76 1.95
N LYS A 165 7.27 -13.66 2.75
CA LYS A 165 6.20 -14.58 2.31
C LYS A 165 4.99 -13.82 1.75
N SER A 166 4.54 -12.79 2.46
CA SER A 166 3.36 -12.00 2.13
C SER A 166 3.56 -11.07 0.92
N LYS A 167 4.75 -10.46 0.78
CA LYS A 167 4.98 -9.35 -0.16
C LYS A 167 5.88 -9.71 -1.35
N CYS A 168 6.74 -10.73 -1.21
CA CYS A 168 7.82 -11.00 -2.17
C CYS A 168 7.70 -12.37 -2.85
N ASN A 169 7.34 -13.44 -2.11
CA ASN A 169 7.45 -14.82 -2.60
C ASN A 169 6.55 -15.15 -3.79
N SER A 170 5.46 -14.40 -4.03
CA SER A 170 4.61 -14.59 -5.23
C SER A 170 5.34 -14.35 -6.57
N CYS A 171 6.48 -13.65 -6.55
CA CYS A 171 7.29 -13.33 -7.72
C CYS A 171 8.77 -13.70 -7.60
N HIS A 172 9.20 -14.15 -6.43
CA HIS A 172 10.59 -14.53 -6.10
C HIS A 172 10.63 -15.94 -5.47
N ASN A 173 10.17 -16.93 -6.21
CA ASN A 173 10.16 -18.34 -5.78
C ASN A 173 10.86 -19.22 -6.83
N PRO A 174 11.12 -20.52 -6.56
CA PRO A 174 11.86 -21.38 -7.48
C PRO A 174 11.17 -21.54 -8.84
N SER A 175 9.82 -21.53 -8.86
CA SER A 175 9.03 -21.66 -10.08
C SER A 175 8.87 -20.33 -10.85
N LYS A 176 9.12 -19.20 -10.19
CA LYS A 176 9.00 -17.84 -10.74
C LYS A 176 10.03 -16.93 -10.08
N ALA A 177 11.24 -16.91 -10.63
CA ALA A 177 12.39 -16.17 -10.11
C ALA A 177 12.61 -14.87 -10.91
N LYS A 178 11.74 -13.86 -10.71
CA LYS A 178 11.91 -12.57 -11.41
C LYS A 178 13.23 -11.92 -11.01
N GLY A 179 14.03 -11.53 -12.01
CA GLY A 179 15.37 -11.00 -11.79
C GLY A 179 16.36 -12.03 -11.23
N GLU A 180 16.12 -13.32 -11.49
CA GLU A 180 16.95 -14.47 -11.04
C GLU A 180 17.06 -14.58 -9.50
N LEU A 181 16.11 -13.98 -8.78
CA LEU A 181 16.12 -13.91 -7.33
C LEU A 181 15.05 -14.83 -6.72
N VAL A 182 15.48 -15.68 -5.78
CA VAL A 182 14.63 -16.59 -5.01
C VAL A 182 14.66 -16.18 -3.53
N MET A 183 13.51 -15.85 -2.95
CA MET A 183 13.37 -15.38 -1.55
C MET A 183 12.68 -16.39 -0.62
N THR A 184 12.43 -17.60 -1.11
CA THR A 184 11.73 -18.66 -0.36
C THR A 184 12.67 -19.55 0.44
N SER A 185 13.98 -19.36 0.32
CA SER A 185 15.02 -20.10 1.05
C SER A 185 16.18 -19.18 1.42
N ARG A 186 16.87 -19.52 2.51
CA ARG A 186 18.08 -18.81 2.97
C ARG A 186 19.17 -18.84 1.91
N GLU A 187 19.38 -19.99 1.27
CA GLU A 187 20.36 -20.18 0.22
C GLU A 187 20.04 -19.30 -1.00
N GLY A 188 18.76 -19.19 -1.38
CA GLY A 188 18.32 -18.32 -2.47
C GLY A 188 18.55 -16.83 -2.17
N LEU A 189 18.28 -16.40 -0.94
CA LEU A 189 18.50 -15.02 -0.51
C LEU A 189 19.99 -14.63 -0.54
N LEU A 190 20.86 -15.55 -0.11
CA LEU A 190 22.31 -15.34 -0.09
C LEU A 190 22.95 -15.43 -1.49
N ALA A 191 22.41 -16.27 -2.38
CA ALA A 191 22.88 -16.38 -3.76
C ALA A 191 22.68 -15.06 -4.55
N GLY A 192 21.72 -14.24 -4.14
CA GLY A 192 21.41 -12.96 -4.77
C GLY A 192 20.59 -13.12 -6.05
N GLY A 193 20.59 -12.09 -6.88
CA GLY A 193 19.86 -12.12 -8.15
C GLY A 193 20.77 -11.76 -9.34
N LYS A 194 20.14 -11.45 -10.47
CA LYS A 194 20.80 -11.09 -11.73
C LYS A 194 21.86 -9.99 -11.61
N ASN A 195 21.71 -9.09 -10.64
CA ASN A 195 22.61 -7.96 -10.41
C ASN A 195 23.62 -8.21 -9.27
N GLY A 196 23.78 -9.46 -8.83
CA GLY A 196 24.65 -9.85 -7.73
C GLY A 196 23.94 -9.90 -6.38
N PRO A 197 24.69 -9.78 -5.27
CA PRO A 197 24.15 -9.83 -3.91
C PRO A 197 23.05 -8.80 -3.67
N VAL A 198 22.00 -9.23 -2.96
CA VAL A 198 20.81 -8.42 -2.71
C VAL A 198 20.98 -7.53 -1.48
N PHE A 199 21.79 -7.99 -0.53
CA PHE A 199 22.11 -7.32 0.73
C PHE A 199 23.56 -6.86 0.73
N ASN A 200 23.78 -5.62 1.16
CA ASN A 200 25.08 -5.08 1.53
C ASN A 200 25.00 -4.61 2.98
N GLY A 201 25.56 -5.41 3.89
CA GLY A 201 25.49 -5.17 5.34
C GLY A 201 26.42 -4.08 5.85
N ASP A 202 27.38 -3.62 5.05
CA ASP A 202 28.33 -2.57 5.45
C ASP A 202 27.80 -1.17 5.11
N ILE A 203 26.98 -1.05 4.05
CA ILE A 203 26.29 0.18 3.67
C ILE A 203 24.82 -0.18 3.33
N PRO A 204 23.91 -0.16 4.32
CA PRO A 204 22.56 -0.69 4.16
C PRO A 204 21.79 -0.07 2.98
N LEU A 205 21.89 1.26 2.80
CA LEU A 205 21.24 2.01 1.72
C LEU A 205 21.82 1.71 0.32
N GLU A 206 22.97 1.04 0.23
CA GLU A 206 23.50 0.56 -1.05
C GLU A 206 22.91 -0.80 -1.47
N SER A 207 22.24 -1.51 -0.56
CA SER A 207 21.56 -2.77 -0.85
C SER A 207 20.51 -2.58 -1.95
N GLU A 208 20.64 -3.34 -3.04
CA GLU A 208 19.63 -3.37 -4.12
C GLU A 208 18.23 -3.72 -3.58
N PHE A 209 18.17 -4.48 -2.48
CA PHE A 209 16.94 -4.75 -1.74
C PHE A 209 16.23 -3.47 -1.29
N LEU A 210 16.91 -2.65 -0.48
CA LEU A 210 16.33 -1.41 0.07
C LEU A 210 16.08 -0.38 -1.03
N LYS A 211 17.01 -0.24 -2.00
CA LYS A 211 16.85 0.68 -3.12
C LYS A 211 15.55 0.44 -3.88
N ARG A 212 15.21 -0.82 -4.17
CA ARG A 212 14.01 -1.15 -4.95
C ARG A 212 12.71 -0.95 -4.18
N MET A 213 12.73 -1.09 -2.86
CA MET A 213 11.55 -0.86 -2.01
C MET A 213 11.23 0.63 -1.84
N HIS A 214 12.24 1.49 -1.93
CA HIS A 214 12.12 2.95 -1.80
C HIS A 214 11.85 3.70 -3.10
N LEU A 215 11.83 2.99 -4.23
CA LEU A 215 11.44 3.64 -5.49
C LEU A 215 9.97 4.06 -5.42
N PRO A 216 9.58 5.15 -6.11
CA PRO A 216 8.17 5.47 -6.28
C PRO A 216 7.42 4.29 -6.92
N GLU A 217 6.18 4.03 -6.53
CA GLU A 217 5.39 2.91 -7.08
C GLU A 217 5.20 2.99 -8.61
N SER A 218 5.31 4.19 -9.18
CA SER A 218 5.29 4.42 -10.63
C SER A 218 6.52 3.87 -11.36
N GLU A 219 7.64 3.65 -10.67
CA GLU A 219 8.88 3.17 -11.26
C GLU A 219 8.83 1.67 -11.55
N LYS A 220 9.29 1.29 -12.75
CA LYS A 220 9.28 -0.12 -13.20
C LYS A 220 10.10 -1.05 -12.31
N LYS A 221 11.11 -0.52 -11.62
CA LYS A 221 12.01 -1.27 -10.73
C LYS A 221 11.53 -1.31 -9.28
N HIS A 222 10.43 -0.62 -8.96
CA HIS A 222 9.82 -0.67 -7.64
C HIS A 222 9.40 -2.08 -7.26
N MET A 223 9.67 -2.47 -6.01
CA MET A 223 9.30 -3.77 -5.46
C MET A 223 8.64 -3.58 -4.09
N PRO A 224 7.42 -4.13 -3.85
CA PRO A 224 6.62 -4.92 -4.78
C PRO A 224 6.06 -4.09 -5.97
N PRO A 225 5.94 -4.65 -7.19
CA PRO A 225 5.49 -3.87 -8.35
C PRO A 225 4.04 -3.40 -8.21
N LYS A 226 3.69 -2.33 -8.93
CA LYS A 226 2.32 -1.78 -8.97
C LYS A 226 1.26 -2.85 -9.16
N GLY A 227 0.22 -2.80 -8.31
CA GLY A 227 -0.88 -3.79 -8.29
C GLY A 227 -0.59 -5.07 -7.50
N LYS A 228 0.56 -5.18 -6.83
CA LYS A 228 0.83 -6.17 -5.78
C LYS A 228 0.70 -5.54 -4.39
N LYS A 229 0.54 -6.39 -3.37
CA LYS A 229 0.45 -5.98 -1.97
C LYS A 229 1.73 -5.23 -1.58
N GLN A 230 1.62 -3.93 -1.33
CA GLN A 230 2.75 -3.06 -1.01
C GLN A 230 3.21 -3.24 0.44
N LEU A 231 4.44 -2.81 0.72
CA LEU A 231 4.99 -2.75 2.08
C LEU A 231 4.37 -1.56 2.82
N SER A 232 4.03 -1.74 4.10
CA SER A 232 3.69 -0.63 5.00
C SER A 232 4.96 0.11 5.43
N GLY A 233 4.81 1.35 5.91
CA GLY A 233 5.94 2.10 6.45
C GLY A 233 6.63 1.39 7.64
N GLU A 234 5.89 0.59 8.40
CA GLU A 234 6.44 -0.21 9.51
C GLU A 234 7.19 -1.44 9.01
N GLU A 235 6.66 -2.15 8.00
CA GLU A 235 7.35 -3.28 7.36
C GLU A 235 8.66 -2.83 6.69
N VAL A 236 8.67 -1.64 6.06
CA VAL A 236 9.91 -1.04 5.51
C VAL A 236 10.93 -0.81 6.62
N GLN A 237 10.54 -0.20 7.74
CA GLN A 237 11.46 0.06 8.86
C GLN A 237 12.06 -1.21 9.47
N LEU A 238 11.28 -2.29 9.59
CA LEU A 238 11.77 -3.58 10.08
C LEU A 238 12.77 -4.23 9.11
N LEU A 239 12.51 -4.15 7.81
CA LEU A 239 13.41 -4.65 6.77
C LEU A 239 14.71 -3.83 6.71
N GLU A 240 14.64 -2.51 6.85
CA GLU A 240 15.81 -1.64 6.95
C GLU A 240 16.66 -1.97 8.18
N TRP A 241 16.00 -2.13 9.33
CA TRP A 241 16.66 -2.50 10.58
C TRP A 241 17.36 -3.85 10.49
N TRP A 242 16.73 -4.85 9.86
CA TRP A 242 17.33 -6.16 9.62
C TRP A 242 18.53 -6.08 8.67
N VAL A 243 18.43 -5.37 7.55
CA VAL A 243 19.55 -5.18 6.61
C VAL A 243 20.70 -4.42 7.26
N LYS A 244 20.41 -3.40 8.09
CA LYS A 244 21.41 -2.66 8.87
C LYS A 244 22.17 -3.55 9.85
N ASN A 245 21.51 -4.56 10.40
CA ASN A 245 22.11 -5.61 11.20
C ASN A 245 22.62 -6.79 10.33
N LYS A 246 23.18 -6.45 9.16
CA LYS A 246 23.85 -7.36 8.23
C LYS A 246 22.97 -8.50 7.69
N ALA A 247 21.66 -8.30 7.62
CA ALA A 247 20.69 -9.30 7.17
C ALA A 247 20.87 -10.65 7.90
N CYS A 248 21.12 -10.59 9.21
CA CYS A 248 21.43 -11.76 10.01
C CYS A 248 20.22 -12.70 10.14
N PHE A 249 20.39 -13.97 9.78
CA PHE A 249 19.33 -14.99 9.83
C PHE A 249 19.21 -15.65 11.20
N ASP A 250 20.29 -15.66 11.98
CA ASP A 250 20.38 -16.38 13.25
C ASP A 250 20.35 -15.43 14.47
N CYS A 251 20.17 -14.13 14.23
CA CYS A 251 20.17 -13.12 15.28
C CYS A 251 18.82 -13.06 16.00
N ILE A 252 18.88 -12.77 17.29
CA ILE A 252 17.71 -12.50 18.12
C ILE A 252 17.53 -10.99 18.31
N VAL A 253 16.29 -10.54 18.52
CA VAL A 253 15.95 -9.11 18.59
C VAL A 253 16.79 -8.34 19.61
N GLN A 254 17.02 -8.91 20.80
CA GLN A 254 17.82 -8.30 21.86
C GLN A 254 19.31 -8.17 21.50
N SER A 255 19.82 -9.02 20.61
CA SER A 255 21.23 -9.03 20.21
C SER A 255 21.56 -8.03 19.10
N MET A 256 20.54 -7.38 18.53
CA MET A 256 20.67 -6.49 17.38
C MET A 256 20.75 -5.02 17.81
N GLU A 257 21.60 -4.26 17.12
CA GLU A 257 21.82 -2.84 17.43
C GLU A 257 20.69 -1.95 16.87
N GLY A 258 20.42 -0.83 17.56
CA GLY A 258 19.45 0.18 17.13
C GLY A 258 17.98 -0.26 17.22
N ASN A 259 17.67 -1.21 18.11
CA ASN A 259 16.31 -1.66 18.37
C ASN A 259 15.39 -0.53 18.87
N GLU A 260 15.92 0.49 19.53
CA GLU A 260 15.16 1.64 20.05
C GLU A 260 14.28 2.34 19.01
N THR A 261 14.67 2.34 17.74
CA THR A 261 13.93 3.00 16.65
C THR A 261 12.75 2.14 16.15
N VAL A 262 12.89 0.82 16.22
CA VAL A 262 11.85 -0.15 15.81
C VAL A 262 11.09 -0.72 17.00
N GLN A 263 11.49 -0.43 18.24
CA GLN A 263 10.90 -0.97 19.46
C GLN A 263 9.38 -0.75 19.52
N PRO A 264 8.82 0.43 19.17
CA PRO A 264 7.36 0.61 19.14
C PRO A 264 6.65 -0.30 18.13
N ILE A 265 7.35 -0.73 17.07
CA ILE A 265 6.85 -1.68 16.08
C ILE A 265 7.01 -3.10 16.62
N LEU A 266 8.16 -3.45 17.21
CA LEU A 266 8.41 -4.75 17.84
C LEU A 266 7.48 -5.03 19.03
N ASP A 267 7.09 -3.99 19.77
CA ASP A 267 6.11 -4.06 20.84
C ASP A 267 4.72 -4.42 20.29
N LYS A 268 4.40 -4.07 19.03
CA LYS A 268 3.20 -4.56 18.35
C LYS A 268 3.30 -6.04 18.00
N TYR A 269 4.48 -6.56 17.67
CA TYR A 269 4.68 -8.01 17.52
C TYR A 269 4.54 -8.74 18.85
N SER A 270 4.97 -8.11 19.96
CA SER A 270 4.71 -8.59 21.33
C SER A 270 3.25 -8.50 21.73
N ALA A 271 2.54 -7.47 21.26
CA ALA A 271 1.11 -7.30 21.46
C ALA A 271 0.27 -8.22 20.54
N THR A 272 0.83 -8.68 19.42
CA THR A 272 0.20 -9.67 18.53
C THR A 272 0.48 -11.11 18.99
N SER A 273 1.52 -11.33 19.80
CA SER A 273 1.78 -12.61 20.47
C SER A 273 1.02 -12.71 21.79
N THR A 274 -0.27 -12.38 21.83
CA THR A 274 -1.03 -12.51 23.06
C THR A 274 -1.81 -13.84 23.08
N ASN A 275 -1.51 -14.62 24.11
CA ASN A 275 -2.42 -15.50 24.84
C ASN A 275 -2.69 -16.93 24.34
N LEU A 276 -2.88 -17.22 23.05
CA LEU A 276 -3.24 -18.59 22.62
C LEU A 276 -2.17 -19.64 23.00
N ALA A 277 -0.88 -19.32 22.83
CA ALA A 277 0.22 -20.22 23.21
C ALA A 277 0.48 -20.29 24.73
N ALA A 278 0.04 -19.29 25.49
CA ALA A 278 0.11 -19.29 26.96
C ALA A 278 -0.96 -20.21 27.59
N ILE A 279 -2.05 -20.47 26.89
CA ILE A 279 -3.15 -21.32 27.37
C ILE A 279 -2.72 -22.79 27.32
N ARG A 280 -2.22 -23.30 28.45
CA ARG A 280 -1.92 -24.73 28.66
C ARG A 280 -3.12 -25.44 29.28
N VAL A 281 -3.84 -26.22 28.47
CA VAL A 281 -5.00 -27.00 28.93
C VAL A 281 -4.97 -28.43 28.41
N ALA A 282 -5.49 -29.36 29.21
CA ALA A 282 -5.57 -30.76 28.81
C ALA A 282 -6.60 -30.94 27.67
N PRO A 283 -6.34 -31.84 26.70
CA PRO A 283 -7.30 -32.18 25.67
C PRO A 283 -8.63 -32.68 26.25
N VAL A 284 -9.73 -32.32 25.61
CA VAL A 284 -11.06 -32.84 25.95
C VAL A 284 -11.23 -34.22 25.30
N LYS A 285 -11.78 -35.19 26.04
CA LYS A 285 -12.07 -36.52 25.49
C LYS A 285 -13.04 -36.41 24.32
N GLU A 286 -12.75 -37.11 23.23
CA GLU A 286 -13.54 -37.12 21.99
C GLU A 286 -15.03 -37.38 22.24
N LYS A 287 -15.36 -38.39 23.05
CA LYS A 287 -16.74 -38.67 23.49
C LYS A 287 -17.47 -37.47 24.12
N THR A 288 -16.76 -36.61 24.86
CA THR A 288 -17.36 -35.39 25.43
C THR A 288 -17.72 -34.39 24.34
N LEU A 289 -16.90 -34.28 23.30
CA LEU A 289 -17.17 -33.41 22.16
C LEU A 289 -18.35 -33.94 21.35
N GLU A 290 -18.42 -35.26 21.11
CA GLU A 290 -19.56 -35.93 20.47
C GLU A 290 -20.86 -35.68 21.24
N ASP A 291 -20.86 -35.87 22.57
CA ASP A 291 -22.03 -35.65 23.43
C ASP A 291 -22.51 -34.18 23.37
N LEU A 292 -21.58 -33.22 23.32
CA LEU A 292 -21.90 -31.79 23.19
C LEU A 292 -22.45 -31.46 21.79
N ASN A 293 -21.88 -32.04 20.74
CA ASN A 293 -22.34 -31.88 19.36
C ASN A 293 -23.73 -32.49 19.14
N ALA A 294 -23.98 -33.69 19.67
CA ALA A 294 -25.30 -34.31 19.68
C ALA A 294 -26.34 -33.48 20.46
N ALA A 295 -25.89 -32.74 21.48
CA ALA A 295 -26.72 -31.78 22.21
C ALA A 295 -26.90 -30.43 21.50
N GLY A 296 -26.40 -30.27 20.27
CA GLY A 296 -26.58 -29.08 19.44
C GLY A 296 -25.58 -27.95 19.69
N LEU A 297 -24.48 -28.20 20.41
CA LEU A 297 -23.51 -27.16 20.82
C LEU A 297 -22.33 -26.92 19.85
N ARG A 298 -22.29 -27.60 18.69
CA ARG A 298 -21.30 -27.41 17.59
C ARG A 298 -19.92 -26.93 18.07
N VAL A 299 -19.19 -27.87 18.65
CA VAL A 299 -17.85 -27.72 19.23
C VAL A 299 -16.85 -28.49 18.37
N TYR A 300 -15.77 -27.83 17.98
CA TYR A 300 -14.69 -28.42 17.20
C TYR A 300 -13.33 -27.82 17.61
N PRO A 301 -12.22 -28.55 17.41
CA PRO A 301 -10.91 -28.06 17.77
C PRO A 301 -10.49 -26.88 16.89
N LEU A 302 -9.68 -25.97 17.45
CA LEU A 302 -9.13 -24.81 16.75
C LEU A 302 -8.26 -25.23 15.55
N ALA A 303 -7.50 -26.31 15.73
CA ALA A 303 -6.65 -26.94 14.72
C ALA A 303 -6.55 -28.44 15.02
N GLU A 304 -6.10 -29.23 14.07
CA GLU A 304 -5.88 -30.67 14.27
C GLU A 304 -4.93 -30.91 15.47
N GLY A 305 -5.31 -31.81 16.38
CA GLY A 305 -4.55 -32.09 17.61
C GLY A 305 -4.59 -30.99 18.68
N SER A 306 -5.22 -29.84 18.45
CA SER A 306 -5.29 -28.75 19.41
C SER A 306 -6.26 -29.06 20.57
N PRO A 307 -5.86 -28.84 21.84
CA PRO A 307 -6.77 -28.95 22.97
C PRO A 307 -7.72 -27.74 23.09
N LEU A 308 -7.55 -26.72 22.25
CA LEU A 308 -8.34 -25.49 22.23
C LEU A 308 -9.52 -25.66 21.29
N LEU A 309 -10.66 -25.07 21.63
CA LEU A 309 -11.95 -25.33 21.02
C LEU A 309 -12.61 -24.04 20.54
N ILE A 310 -13.24 -24.15 19.38
CA ILE A 310 -14.21 -23.19 18.85
C ILE A 310 -15.62 -23.74 19.13
N VAL A 311 -16.50 -22.87 19.61
CA VAL A 311 -17.92 -23.16 19.82
C VAL A 311 -18.74 -22.26 18.91
N ASN A 312 -19.49 -22.84 17.98
CA ASN A 312 -20.30 -22.09 17.01
C ASN A 312 -21.81 -22.33 17.18
N LEU A 313 -22.47 -21.39 17.84
CA LEU A 313 -23.91 -21.37 18.09
C LEU A 313 -24.64 -20.31 17.25
N SER A 314 -24.02 -19.87 16.15
CA SER A 314 -24.65 -18.87 15.29
C SER A 314 -25.99 -19.36 14.75
N HIS A 315 -26.92 -18.41 14.57
CA HIS A 315 -28.30 -18.65 14.10
C HIS A 315 -29.15 -19.57 14.97
N ASN A 316 -28.67 -20.00 16.15
CA ASN A 316 -29.45 -20.84 17.04
C ASN A 316 -30.53 -20.00 17.76
N GLN A 317 -31.81 -20.24 17.42
CA GLN A 317 -32.95 -19.52 18.01
C GLN A 317 -33.54 -20.20 19.25
N SER A 318 -32.90 -21.26 19.75
CA SER A 318 -33.39 -22.05 20.88
C SER A 318 -32.38 -22.12 22.04
N LEU A 319 -31.46 -21.15 22.10
CA LEU A 319 -30.51 -21.06 23.21
C LEU A 319 -31.26 -20.80 24.52
N ASN A 320 -30.83 -21.48 25.56
CA ASN A 320 -31.36 -21.32 26.91
C ASN A 320 -30.26 -21.60 27.94
N ALA A 321 -30.50 -21.20 29.19
CA ALA A 321 -29.52 -21.34 30.27
C ALA A 321 -29.07 -22.79 30.53
N SER A 322 -29.94 -23.78 30.30
CA SER A 322 -29.58 -25.20 30.47
C SER A 322 -28.57 -25.64 29.41
N THR A 323 -28.80 -25.27 28.16
CA THR A 323 -27.90 -25.55 27.03
C THR A 323 -26.54 -24.89 27.23
N LEU A 324 -26.49 -23.59 27.56
CA LEU A 324 -25.23 -22.87 27.76
C LEU A 324 -24.45 -23.34 29.00
N LYS A 325 -25.13 -23.79 30.06
CA LYS A 325 -24.45 -24.36 31.25
C LYS A 325 -23.61 -25.59 30.91
N LYS A 326 -23.90 -26.32 29.82
CA LYS A 326 -23.10 -27.49 29.40
C LYS A 326 -21.68 -27.08 28.96
N LEU A 327 -21.48 -25.85 28.47
CA LEU A 327 -20.16 -25.32 28.11
C LEU A 327 -19.20 -25.28 29.30
N ARG A 328 -19.70 -25.27 30.55
CA ARG A 328 -18.87 -25.32 31.77
C ARG A 328 -17.97 -26.55 31.83
N LYS A 329 -18.33 -27.65 31.17
CA LYS A 329 -17.52 -28.88 31.11
C LYS A 329 -16.21 -28.68 30.35
N ILE A 330 -16.20 -27.76 29.37
CA ILE A 330 -15.06 -27.49 28.48
C ILE A 330 -14.58 -26.03 28.58
N ARG A 331 -14.99 -25.31 29.62
CA ARG A 331 -14.77 -23.84 29.77
C ARG A 331 -13.31 -23.38 29.70
N LYS A 332 -12.37 -24.26 30.04
CA LYS A 332 -10.92 -23.97 29.95
C LYS A 332 -10.41 -24.10 28.51
N ASN A 333 -11.11 -24.86 27.67
CA ASN A 333 -10.68 -25.17 26.32
C ASN A 333 -11.30 -24.23 25.29
N ILE A 334 -12.40 -23.54 25.62
CA ILE A 334 -13.07 -22.61 24.70
C ILE A 334 -12.23 -21.34 24.54
N VAL A 335 -11.80 -21.07 23.31
CA VAL A 335 -11.07 -19.85 22.93
C VAL A 335 -11.86 -18.97 21.97
N GLU A 336 -12.74 -19.55 21.15
CA GLU A 336 -13.68 -18.77 20.34
C GLU A 336 -15.12 -19.19 20.60
N LEU A 337 -16.00 -18.19 20.71
CA LEU A 337 -17.44 -18.39 20.85
C LEU A 337 -18.18 -17.51 19.84
N ASN A 338 -18.92 -18.17 18.95
CA ASN A 338 -19.80 -17.51 18.01
C ASN A 338 -21.27 -17.68 18.41
N LEU A 339 -21.95 -16.56 18.70
CA LEU A 339 -23.37 -16.47 19.02
C LEU A 339 -24.13 -15.60 18.01
N SER A 340 -23.51 -15.22 16.89
CA SER A 340 -24.07 -14.29 15.91
C SER A 340 -25.46 -14.72 15.42
N HIS A 341 -26.39 -13.79 15.30
CA HIS A 341 -27.76 -14.01 14.80
C HIS A 341 -28.56 -15.05 15.62
N SER A 342 -28.19 -15.33 16.87
CA SER A 342 -28.92 -16.20 17.78
C SER A 342 -29.92 -15.44 18.64
N ASN A 343 -30.72 -16.16 19.45
CA ASN A 343 -31.56 -15.55 20.49
C ASN A 343 -30.79 -15.19 21.77
N PHE A 344 -29.45 -15.03 21.71
CA PHE A 344 -28.64 -14.65 22.86
C PHE A 344 -28.98 -13.25 23.37
N SER A 345 -29.00 -13.07 24.69
CA SER A 345 -29.36 -11.83 25.37
C SER A 345 -28.62 -11.70 26.71
N ASP A 346 -28.76 -10.55 27.36
CA ASP A 346 -28.24 -10.29 28.70
C ASP A 346 -28.68 -11.34 29.74
N GLU A 347 -29.89 -11.92 29.62
CA GLU A 347 -30.37 -12.96 30.53
C GLU A 347 -29.57 -14.27 30.44
N LEU A 348 -28.90 -14.50 29.30
CA LEU A 348 -28.10 -15.69 29.02
C LEU A 348 -26.59 -15.46 29.21
N SER A 349 -26.17 -14.23 29.50
CA SER A 349 -24.77 -13.79 29.49
C SER A 349 -23.90 -14.36 30.60
N GLY A 350 -24.48 -14.82 31.71
CA GLY A 350 -23.74 -15.26 32.90
C GLY A 350 -22.81 -16.48 32.72
N ILE A 351 -22.81 -17.12 31.54
CA ILE A 351 -21.82 -18.14 31.18
C ILE A 351 -20.48 -17.53 30.76
N LEU A 352 -20.47 -16.33 30.19
CA LEU A 352 -19.31 -15.71 29.54
C LEU A 352 -18.16 -15.48 30.53
N SER A 353 -18.46 -15.01 31.74
CA SER A 353 -17.48 -14.82 32.82
C SER A 353 -16.80 -16.12 33.30
N LYS A 354 -17.27 -17.30 32.85
CA LYS A 354 -16.65 -18.60 33.15
C LYS A 354 -15.69 -19.08 32.06
N LEU A 355 -15.65 -18.42 30.91
CA LEU A 355 -14.83 -18.76 29.75
C LEU A 355 -13.52 -17.97 29.80
N ALA A 356 -12.70 -18.22 30.82
CA ALA A 356 -11.52 -17.41 31.13
C ALA A 356 -10.48 -17.34 29.99
N ASN A 357 -10.50 -18.30 29.07
CA ASN A 357 -9.56 -18.43 27.95
C ASN A 357 -10.12 -17.91 26.62
N LEU A 358 -11.27 -17.21 26.66
CA LEU A 358 -11.91 -16.70 25.45
C LEU A 358 -11.08 -15.56 24.84
N THR A 359 -10.69 -15.71 23.59
CA THR A 359 -9.95 -14.71 22.79
C THR A 359 -10.83 -14.01 21.77
N LYS A 360 -11.88 -14.68 21.30
CA LYS A 360 -12.80 -14.13 20.30
C LYS A 360 -14.26 -14.38 20.67
N LEU A 361 -15.04 -13.30 20.71
CA LEU A 361 -16.48 -13.34 20.97
C LEU A 361 -17.26 -12.61 19.88
N GLN A 362 -18.22 -13.30 19.29
CA GLN A 362 -19.06 -12.81 18.20
C GLN A 362 -20.53 -12.77 18.63
N LEU A 363 -21.12 -11.58 18.68
CA LEU A 363 -22.48 -11.27 19.16
C LEU A 363 -23.31 -10.51 18.11
N GLN A 364 -22.93 -10.55 16.84
CA GLN A 364 -23.61 -9.78 15.80
C GLN A 364 -25.11 -10.06 15.80
N LYS A 365 -25.95 -9.01 15.77
CA LYS A 365 -27.41 -9.13 15.67
C LYS A 365 -28.02 -10.05 16.73
N THR A 366 -27.58 -9.92 17.98
CA THR A 366 -28.20 -10.55 19.16
C THR A 366 -28.83 -9.50 20.08
N GLY A 367 -29.63 -9.93 21.07
CA GLY A 367 -30.19 -9.07 22.11
C GLY A 367 -29.21 -8.76 23.25
N ALA A 368 -27.90 -8.73 22.97
CA ALA A 368 -26.88 -8.44 23.97
C ALA A 368 -26.87 -6.93 24.28
N GLY A 369 -26.75 -6.58 25.56
CA GLY A 369 -26.69 -5.21 26.06
C GLY A 369 -25.57 -5.05 27.10
N ASP A 370 -25.68 -4.02 27.94
CA ASP A 370 -24.59 -3.63 28.85
C ASP A 370 -24.30 -4.69 29.93
N GLU A 371 -25.26 -5.53 30.30
CA GLU A 371 -25.00 -6.65 31.23
C GLU A 371 -24.07 -7.68 30.60
N THR A 372 -24.23 -7.96 29.30
CA THR A 372 -23.30 -8.84 28.59
C THR A 372 -21.87 -8.32 28.68
N LEU A 373 -21.65 -7.02 28.53
CA LEU A 373 -20.31 -6.40 28.60
C LEU A 373 -19.73 -6.48 30.02
N ARG A 374 -20.55 -6.33 31.07
CA ARG A 374 -20.12 -6.55 32.46
C ARG A 374 -19.60 -7.98 32.70
N GLN A 375 -20.14 -8.98 32.00
CA GLN A 375 -19.65 -10.36 32.11
C GLN A 375 -18.27 -10.58 31.47
N LEU A 376 -17.75 -9.62 30.69
CA LEU A 376 -16.49 -9.72 29.95
C LEU A 376 -15.31 -9.01 30.62
N GLU A 377 -15.56 -8.15 31.62
CA GLU A 377 -14.56 -7.26 32.25
C GLU A 377 -13.27 -7.98 32.69
N ASN A 378 -13.39 -9.22 33.17
CA ASN A 378 -12.27 -10.01 33.70
C ASN A 378 -11.66 -11.01 32.71
N LEU A 379 -12.06 -10.98 31.43
CA LEU A 379 -11.50 -11.88 30.42
C LEU A 379 -10.15 -11.35 29.93
N GLN A 380 -9.09 -11.82 30.59
CA GLN A 380 -7.71 -11.37 30.36
C GLN A 380 -7.17 -11.62 28.95
N TYR A 381 -7.86 -12.43 28.17
CA TYR A 381 -7.41 -12.88 26.86
C TYR A 381 -8.33 -12.46 25.71
N LEU A 382 -9.43 -11.74 25.98
CA LEU A 382 -10.40 -11.37 24.94
C LEU A 382 -9.84 -10.27 24.05
N GLU A 383 -9.46 -10.64 22.83
CA GLU A 383 -8.80 -9.77 21.83
C GLU A 383 -9.77 -9.22 20.79
N SER A 384 -10.78 -10.00 20.42
CA SER A 384 -11.74 -9.63 19.40
C SER A 384 -13.16 -9.72 19.93
N LEU A 385 -13.85 -8.59 19.93
CA LEU A 385 -15.25 -8.47 20.33
C LEU A 385 -16.07 -7.87 19.20
N ASN A 386 -17.08 -8.61 18.75
CA ASN A 386 -18.02 -8.12 17.76
C ASN A 386 -19.41 -7.95 18.38
N ILE A 387 -19.83 -6.70 18.56
CA ILE A 387 -21.13 -6.27 19.11
C ILE A 387 -21.97 -5.56 18.03
N TYR A 388 -21.70 -5.81 16.75
CA TYR A 388 -22.45 -5.23 15.63
C TYR A 388 -23.96 -5.48 15.76
N GLY A 389 -24.77 -4.42 15.68
CA GLY A 389 -26.23 -4.55 15.71
C GLY A 389 -26.80 -5.07 17.03
N THR A 390 -26.16 -4.78 18.16
CA THR A 390 -26.59 -5.15 19.52
C THR A 390 -27.19 -3.94 20.27
N ALA A 391 -27.73 -4.16 21.48
CA ALA A 391 -28.33 -3.13 22.33
C ALA A 391 -27.35 -2.50 23.33
N VAL A 392 -26.04 -2.64 23.11
CA VAL A 392 -24.97 -2.06 23.96
C VAL A 392 -24.97 -0.54 23.83
N THR A 393 -24.97 0.15 24.97
CA THR A 393 -25.07 1.62 25.07
C THR A 393 -23.80 2.24 25.64
N ASP A 394 -23.76 3.57 25.69
CA ASP A 394 -22.64 4.36 26.25
C ASP A 394 -22.28 3.99 27.71
N ALA A 395 -23.21 3.37 28.45
CA ALA A 395 -22.95 2.87 29.79
C ALA A 395 -21.90 1.74 29.84
N ALA A 396 -21.56 1.13 28.70
CA ALA A 396 -20.56 0.06 28.58
C ALA A 396 -19.12 0.56 28.29
N ILE A 397 -18.93 1.86 28.12
CA ILE A 397 -17.63 2.44 27.70
C ILE A 397 -16.52 2.18 28.72
N ASP A 398 -16.79 2.37 30.00
CA ASP A 398 -15.76 2.18 31.03
C ASP A 398 -15.32 0.71 31.12
N GLN A 399 -16.24 -0.23 30.87
CA GLN A 399 -15.91 -1.65 30.77
C GLN A 399 -15.03 -1.92 29.55
N LEU A 400 -15.34 -1.35 28.38
CA LEU A 400 -14.52 -1.50 27.16
C LEU A 400 -13.12 -0.91 27.34
N LYS A 401 -12.98 0.20 28.08
CA LYS A 401 -11.67 0.77 28.46
C LYS A 401 -10.87 -0.16 29.37
N ALA A 402 -11.55 -0.84 30.29
CA ALA A 402 -10.93 -1.73 31.27
C ALA A 402 -10.51 -3.10 30.70
N MET A 403 -10.97 -3.48 29.50
CA MET A 403 -10.60 -4.76 28.87
C MET A 403 -9.13 -4.75 28.44
N PRO A 404 -8.25 -5.55 29.09
CA PRO A 404 -6.80 -5.37 28.95
C PRO A 404 -6.24 -5.88 27.63
N ALA A 405 -6.85 -6.92 27.05
CA ALA A 405 -6.36 -7.58 25.84
C ALA A 405 -7.14 -7.21 24.57
N LEU A 406 -8.21 -6.42 24.67
CA LEU A 406 -9.10 -6.16 23.53
C LEU A 406 -8.36 -5.35 22.45
N GLN A 407 -8.26 -5.86 21.23
CA GLN A 407 -7.55 -5.24 20.11
C GLN A 407 -8.48 -4.85 18.97
N HIS A 408 -9.56 -5.60 18.76
CA HIS A 408 -10.54 -5.35 17.71
C HIS A 408 -11.94 -5.26 18.30
N LEU A 409 -12.60 -4.11 18.07
CA LEU A 409 -13.99 -3.87 18.45
C LEU A 409 -14.82 -3.54 17.22
N TYR A 410 -15.80 -4.38 16.92
CA TYR A 410 -16.79 -4.10 15.88
C TYR A 410 -18.09 -3.67 16.54
N SER A 411 -18.44 -2.38 16.43
CA SER A 411 -19.54 -1.78 17.16
C SER A 411 -20.57 -1.07 16.28
N TRP A 412 -20.47 -1.19 14.96
CA TRP A 412 -21.43 -0.60 14.04
C TRP A 412 -22.88 -1.03 14.36
N GLN A 413 -23.84 -0.11 14.22
CA GLN A 413 -25.25 -0.32 14.56
C GLN A 413 -25.52 -0.82 16.00
N SER A 414 -24.58 -0.64 16.93
CA SER A 414 -24.90 -0.70 18.37
C SER A 414 -25.58 0.60 18.82
N ALA A 415 -25.96 0.71 20.09
CA ALA A 415 -26.49 1.94 20.68
C ALA A 415 -25.38 2.82 21.31
N LEU A 416 -24.12 2.58 20.96
CA LEU A 416 -22.99 3.45 21.30
C LEU A 416 -23.03 4.72 20.44
N SER A 417 -22.81 5.88 21.05
CA SER A 417 -22.73 7.16 20.35
C SER A 417 -21.32 7.44 19.80
N GLU A 418 -21.22 8.31 18.80
CA GLU A 418 -19.93 8.77 18.26
C GLU A 418 -19.04 9.41 19.33
N GLU A 419 -19.64 10.15 20.26
CA GLU A 419 -18.93 10.78 21.37
C GLU A 419 -18.32 9.72 22.30
N ALA A 420 -19.10 8.70 22.66
CA ALA A 420 -18.66 7.59 23.47
C ALA A 420 -17.50 6.80 22.80
N ILE A 421 -17.59 6.60 21.49
CA ILE A 421 -16.53 5.97 20.69
C ILE A 421 -15.27 6.85 20.64
N GLY A 422 -15.43 8.16 20.48
CA GLY A 422 -14.33 9.12 20.55
C GLY A 422 -13.58 9.02 21.88
N HIS A 423 -14.31 9.04 23.00
CA HIS A 423 -13.71 8.85 24.33
C HIS A 423 -13.03 7.49 24.52
N LEU A 424 -13.56 6.42 23.91
CA LEU A 424 -12.93 5.11 23.93
C LEU A 424 -11.63 5.09 23.11
N GLN A 425 -11.63 5.70 21.92
CA GLN A 425 -10.45 5.80 21.06
C GLN A 425 -9.36 6.65 21.72
N GLU A 426 -9.70 7.75 22.39
CA GLU A 426 -8.74 8.56 23.15
C GLU A 426 -8.11 7.77 24.30
N ALA A 427 -8.93 7.02 25.04
CA ALA A 427 -8.45 6.21 26.16
C ALA A 427 -7.64 4.98 25.70
N ARG A 428 -7.95 4.46 24.51
CA ARG A 428 -7.29 3.30 23.91
C ARG A 428 -6.92 3.57 22.44
N PRO A 429 -5.87 4.38 22.16
CA PRO A 429 -5.54 4.81 20.80
C PRO A 429 -5.17 3.67 19.83
N LEU A 430 -4.81 2.51 20.37
CA LEU A 430 -4.42 1.31 19.61
C LEU A 430 -5.56 0.31 19.41
N LEU A 431 -6.72 0.55 20.00
CA LEU A 431 -7.90 -0.30 19.77
C LEU A 431 -8.40 -0.01 18.34
N ASP A 432 -8.49 -1.06 17.51
CA ASP A 432 -9.12 -0.99 16.19
C ASP A 432 -10.64 -1.01 16.36
N ILE A 433 -11.27 0.16 16.24
CA ILE A 433 -12.72 0.32 16.40
C ILE A 433 -13.38 0.46 15.03
N GLN A 434 -14.19 -0.52 14.65
CA GLN A 434 -15.07 -0.46 13.50
C GLN A 434 -16.49 -0.08 13.94
N HIS A 435 -16.71 1.22 14.13
CA HIS A 435 -18.01 1.77 14.52
C HIS A 435 -18.86 2.26 13.34
N GLN A 436 -18.24 2.62 12.22
CA GLN A 436 -18.91 3.02 10.99
C GLN A 436 -18.32 2.28 9.79
N LEU A 437 -19.10 2.17 8.71
CA LEU A 437 -18.54 1.92 7.38
C LEU A 437 -18.03 3.27 6.86
N ASP A 438 -16.79 3.29 6.38
CA ASP A 438 -16.21 4.47 5.73
C ASP A 438 -17.12 4.92 4.57
N GLU A 439 -17.78 6.07 4.74
CA GLU A 439 -18.70 6.62 3.74
C GLU A 439 -18.00 6.95 2.42
N SER A 440 -16.66 7.10 2.41
CA SER A 440 -15.88 7.26 1.18
C SER A 440 -15.93 6.04 0.27
N LEU A 441 -16.31 4.86 0.81
CA LEU A 441 -16.59 3.66 0.02
C LEU A 441 -17.89 3.77 -0.80
N PHE A 442 -18.79 4.68 -0.43
CA PHE A 442 -20.11 4.87 -1.06
C PHE A 442 -20.33 6.27 -1.63
N GLY A 443 -19.34 7.16 -1.53
CA GLY A 443 -19.40 8.52 -2.09
C GLY A 443 -19.56 8.53 -3.61
N GLU A 444 -20.08 9.63 -4.16
CA GLU A 444 -20.11 9.85 -5.60
C GLU A 444 -18.69 9.72 -6.16
N SER A 445 -18.56 9.13 -7.35
CA SER A 445 -17.25 8.85 -7.91
C SER A 445 -16.51 10.17 -8.19
N LYS A 446 -15.44 10.42 -7.44
CA LYS A 446 -14.64 11.65 -7.52
C LYS A 446 -13.40 11.46 -8.38
N LEU A 447 -13.08 12.46 -9.19
CA LEU A 447 -11.89 12.45 -10.05
C LEU A 447 -10.63 12.89 -9.28
N ASN A 448 -9.48 12.39 -9.73
CA ASN A 448 -8.17 12.88 -9.26
C ASN A 448 -7.71 14.09 -10.08
N PRO A 449 -6.92 15.01 -9.48
CA PRO A 449 -6.30 16.10 -10.22
C PRO A 449 -5.47 15.55 -11.40
N PRO A 450 -5.39 16.27 -12.52
CA PRO A 450 -4.55 15.86 -13.63
C PRO A 450 -3.08 15.93 -13.20
N ALA A 451 -2.29 14.93 -13.57
CA ALA A 451 -0.84 14.97 -13.39
C ALA A 451 -0.24 16.01 -14.34
N ILE A 452 0.53 16.95 -13.80
CA ILE A 452 1.21 17.99 -14.58
C ILE A 452 2.62 17.48 -14.90
N GLU A 453 2.81 17.00 -16.12
CA GLU A 453 4.09 16.51 -16.62
C GLU A 453 4.82 17.64 -17.36
N ALA A 454 5.93 18.09 -16.81
CA ALA A 454 6.84 19.01 -17.48
C ALA A 454 8.28 18.62 -17.20
N GLY A 455 9.15 18.69 -18.22
CA GLY A 455 10.55 18.29 -18.07
C GLY A 455 11.39 19.19 -17.16
N ARG A 456 10.90 20.40 -16.85
CA ARG A 456 11.54 21.39 -15.96
C ARG A 456 10.54 22.44 -15.51
N GLN A 457 10.73 23.01 -14.33
CA GLN A 457 9.94 24.15 -13.83
C GLN A 457 10.59 25.50 -14.20
N LEU A 458 11.91 25.47 -14.40
CA LEU A 458 12.75 26.61 -14.73
C LEU A 458 13.22 26.52 -16.17
N PHE A 459 13.14 27.63 -16.91
CA PHE A 459 13.46 27.62 -18.33
C PHE A 459 13.92 28.99 -18.84
N VAL A 460 14.70 29.03 -19.92
CA VAL A 460 15.18 30.29 -20.55
C VAL A 460 14.38 30.61 -21.81
N ASP A 461 14.03 29.58 -22.56
CA ASP A 461 13.33 29.66 -23.84
C ASP A 461 11.84 29.39 -23.65
N THR A 462 11.46 28.12 -23.63
CA THR A 462 10.09 27.63 -23.46
C THR A 462 10.10 26.28 -22.73
N VAL A 463 8.97 25.94 -22.12
CA VAL A 463 8.72 24.58 -21.62
C VAL A 463 7.38 24.09 -22.11
N VAL A 464 7.31 22.80 -22.41
CA VAL A 464 6.08 22.12 -22.77
C VAL A 464 5.58 21.35 -21.55
N ALA A 465 4.40 21.69 -21.08
CA ALA A 465 3.69 20.96 -20.04
C ALA A 465 2.59 20.09 -20.68
N ARG A 466 2.38 18.90 -20.13
CA ARG A 466 1.29 17.98 -20.49
C ARG A 466 0.45 17.71 -19.25
N LEU A 467 -0.85 17.59 -19.45
CA LEU A 467 -1.80 17.24 -18.41
C LEU A 467 -2.28 15.81 -18.67
N VAL A 468 -2.10 14.92 -17.70
CA VAL A 468 -2.44 13.51 -17.82
C VAL A 468 -3.52 13.15 -16.81
N SER A 469 -4.67 12.68 -17.32
CA SER A 469 -5.72 12.07 -16.51
C SER A 469 -5.61 10.55 -16.60
N ASN A 470 -5.70 9.88 -15.46
CA ASN A 470 -5.75 8.41 -15.39
C ASN A 470 -7.18 7.86 -15.66
N PHE A 471 -8.15 8.73 -15.91
CA PHE A 471 -9.53 8.37 -16.17
C PHE A 471 -9.86 8.50 -17.66
N ARG A 472 -10.60 7.54 -18.21
CA ARG A 472 -11.08 7.59 -19.60
C ARG A 472 -12.28 8.55 -19.72
N ASN A 473 -12.40 9.18 -20.89
CA ASN A 473 -13.49 10.09 -21.26
C ASN A 473 -13.64 11.28 -20.28
N THR A 474 -12.51 11.88 -19.89
CA THR A 474 -12.48 13.09 -19.08
C THR A 474 -11.99 14.27 -19.89
N SER A 475 -12.53 15.46 -19.61
CA SER A 475 -11.99 16.73 -20.09
C SER A 475 -11.07 17.32 -19.03
N ILE A 476 -10.02 18.04 -19.42
CA ILE A 476 -9.17 18.78 -18.48
C ILE A 476 -9.27 20.26 -18.86
N TYR A 477 -9.42 21.12 -17.86
CA TYR A 477 -9.44 22.58 -18.04
C TYR A 477 -8.34 23.21 -17.21
N TYR A 478 -7.77 24.30 -17.71
CA TYR A 478 -6.62 24.93 -17.06
C TYR A 478 -6.57 26.45 -17.23
N THR A 479 -5.78 27.08 -16.37
CA THR A 479 -5.38 28.50 -16.40
C THR A 479 -3.86 28.60 -16.26
N LEU A 480 -3.27 29.71 -16.71
CA LEU A 480 -1.82 29.96 -16.62
C LEU A 480 -1.46 31.19 -15.77
N ASP A 481 -2.45 31.96 -15.38
CA ASP A 481 -2.32 33.17 -14.58
C ASP A 481 -2.51 32.93 -13.07
N GLY A 482 -2.79 31.68 -12.68
CA GLY A 482 -3.01 31.26 -11.29
C GLY A 482 -4.45 31.41 -10.78
N THR A 483 -5.40 31.87 -11.61
CA THR A 483 -6.83 31.85 -11.29
C THR A 483 -7.35 30.41 -11.17
N GLU A 484 -8.37 30.18 -10.33
CA GLU A 484 -8.96 28.83 -10.21
C GLU A 484 -9.68 28.44 -11.51
N PRO A 485 -9.33 27.30 -12.13
CA PRO A 485 -9.96 26.85 -13.36
C PRO A 485 -11.36 26.30 -13.10
N ASP A 486 -12.26 26.51 -14.07
CA ASP A 486 -13.61 25.95 -14.14
C ASP A 486 -13.90 25.39 -15.54
N THR A 487 -15.12 24.88 -15.79
CA THR A 487 -15.50 24.34 -17.11
C THR A 487 -15.59 25.39 -18.23
N CYS A 488 -15.51 26.68 -17.89
CA CYS A 488 -15.44 27.80 -18.84
C CYS A 488 -13.99 28.20 -19.16
N SER A 489 -13.02 27.66 -18.42
CA SER A 489 -11.58 27.91 -18.61
C SER A 489 -11.05 27.22 -19.87
N THR A 490 -9.76 27.38 -20.16
CA THR A 490 -9.19 26.87 -21.41
C THR A 490 -9.18 25.34 -21.39
N PRO A 491 -9.80 24.65 -22.37
CA PRO A 491 -9.75 23.20 -22.45
C PRO A 491 -8.35 22.74 -22.88
N TYR A 492 -7.86 21.68 -22.24
CA TYR A 492 -6.61 21.03 -22.61
C TYR A 492 -6.80 20.13 -23.83
N ALA A 493 -5.89 20.23 -24.79
CA ALA A 493 -5.86 19.40 -26.00
C ALA A 493 -4.71 18.38 -25.92
N ASP A 494 -3.51 18.76 -26.34
CA ASP A 494 -2.35 17.84 -26.41
C ASP A 494 -1.15 18.30 -25.58
N SER A 495 -0.91 19.61 -25.49
CA SER A 495 0.20 20.18 -24.73
C SER A 495 0.01 21.68 -24.51
N ILE A 496 0.70 22.21 -23.50
CA ILE A 496 0.70 23.62 -23.14
C ILE A 496 2.12 24.15 -23.31
N VAL A 497 2.31 25.13 -24.19
CA VAL A 497 3.61 25.77 -24.43
C VAL A 497 3.72 27.02 -23.56
N ILE A 498 4.55 26.96 -22.53
CA ILE A 498 4.79 28.05 -21.59
C ILE A 498 6.01 28.84 -22.07
N ARG A 499 5.78 30.13 -22.38
CA ARG A 499 6.79 31.04 -22.96
C ARG A 499 7.27 32.13 -22.00
N GLN A 500 6.57 32.30 -20.88
CA GLN A 500 6.82 33.27 -19.81
C GLN A 500 6.47 32.60 -18.48
N SER A 501 6.92 33.18 -17.36
CA SER A 501 6.54 32.69 -16.03
C SER A 501 5.02 32.57 -15.90
N ALA A 502 4.54 31.46 -15.35
CA ALA A 502 3.13 31.12 -15.29
C ALA A 502 2.83 30.25 -14.06
N VAL A 503 1.60 30.31 -13.58
CA VAL A 503 1.08 29.36 -12.57
C VAL A 503 0.01 28.53 -13.26
N LEU A 504 0.39 27.32 -13.66
CA LEU A 504 -0.52 26.37 -14.28
C LEU A 504 -1.39 25.74 -13.20
N LYS A 505 -2.69 26.03 -13.24
CA LYS A 505 -3.70 25.33 -12.45
C LYS A 505 -4.60 24.52 -13.37
N ALA A 506 -4.92 23.28 -13.01
CA ALA A 506 -5.77 22.42 -13.83
C ALA A 506 -6.61 21.46 -12.99
N PHE A 507 -7.80 21.12 -13.50
CA PHE A 507 -8.66 20.08 -12.92
C PHE A 507 -9.25 19.19 -14.01
N THR A 508 -9.67 18.00 -13.60
CA THR A 508 -10.29 16.98 -14.45
C THR A 508 -11.81 17.02 -14.25
N HIS A 509 -12.55 17.10 -15.35
CA HIS A 509 -14.00 17.11 -15.40
C HIS A 509 -14.55 15.88 -16.13
N LYS A 510 -15.70 15.38 -15.65
CA LYS A 510 -16.50 14.37 -16.34
C LYS A 510 -17.96 14.51 -15.96
N ALA A 511 -18.85 14.50 -16.94
CA ALA A 511 -20.28 14.60 -16.69
C ALA A 511 -20.78 13.47 -15.76
N GLY A 512 -21.53 13.84 -14.72
CA GLY A 512 -22.07 12.93 -13.71
C GLY A 512 -21.06 12.45 -12.66
N TRP A 513 -19.88 13.07 -12.59
CA TRP A 513 -18.86 12.85 -11.56
C TRP A 513 -18.57 14.17 -10.87
N GLU A 514 -18.12 14.10 -9.62
CA GLU A 514 -17.57 15.29 -8.96
C GLU A 514 -16.22 15.65 -9.59
N ASP A 515 -16.01 16.93 -9.83
CA ASP A 515 -14.78 17.48 -10.36
C ASP A 515 -13.60 17.16 -9.44
N SER A 516 -12.42 17.01 -10.04
CA SER A 516 -11.23 16.79 -9.23
C SER A 516 -10.84 18.03 -8.44
N PRO A 517 -10.08 17.88 -7.33
CA PRO A 517 -9.26 18.96 -6.81
C PRO A 517 -8.37 19.58 -7.90
N VAL A 518 -7.90 20.81 -7.66
CA VAL A 518 -7.05 21.55 -8.62
C VAL A 518 -5.58 21.18 -8.41
N GLY A 519 -4.94 20.63 -9.44
CA GLY A 519 -3.49 20.50 -9.51
C GLY A 519 -2.84 21.84 -9.84
N THR A 520 -1.75 22.19 -9.14
CA THR A 520 -1.05 23.47 -9.33
C THR A 520 0.43 23.26 -9.56
N GLN A 521 1.00 23.93 -10.57
CA GLN A 521 2.43 23.93 -10.86
C GLN A 521 2.89 25.32 -11.28
N ARG A 522 3.94 25.84 -10.63
CA ARG A 522 4.57 27.11 -10.99
C ARG A 522 5.72 26.87 -11.97
N PHE A 523 5.79 27.73 -12.98
CA PHE A 523 6.86 27.79 -13.97
C PHE A 523 7.49 29.18 -13.93
N VAL A 524 8.82 29.24 -13.91
CA VAL A 524 9.55 30.52 -13.83
C VAL A 524 10.55 30.60 -14.97
N LYS A 525 10.45 31.68 -15.75
CA LYS A 525 11.38 31.98 -16.83
C LYS A 525 12.58 32.76 -16.30
N ALA A 526 13.78 32.30 -16.64
CA ALA A 526 15.01 33.06 -16.50
C ALA A 526 15.24 33.90 -17.77
N GLY A 527 15.36 35.21 -17.61
CA GLY A 527 15.53 36.17 -18.70
C GLY A 527 16.97 36.27 -19.16
N ILE A 528 17.92 36.07 -18.24
CA ILE A 528 19.36 36.20 -18.49
C ILE A 528 20.10 35.03 -17.83
N LYS A 529 20.91 34.32 -18.62
CA LYS A 529 21.74 33.21 -18.12
C LYS A 529 22.97 33.75 -17.38
N ALA A 530 23.09 33.42 -16.10
CA ALA A 530 24.30 33.69 -15.34
C ALA A 530 25.49 32.88 -15.87
N GLN A 531 26.67 33.49 -15.86
CA GLN A 531 27.92 32.84 -16.26
C GLN A 531 28.56 32.12 -15.07
N LYS A 532 28.52 32.73 -13.89
CA LYS A 532 29.20 32.23 -12.69
C LYS A 532 28.50 32.73 -11.43
N ALA A 533 28.50 31.92 -10.38
CA ALA A 533 28.14 32.33 -9.04
C ALA A 533 29.34 32.12 -8.10
N THR A 534 29.50 33.03 -7.13
CA THR A 534 30.56 32.97 -6.11
C THR A 534 29.96 33.24 -4.74
N LEU A 535 30.12 32.31 -3.81
CA LEU A 535 29.64 32.45 -2.44
C LEU A 535 30.65 33.28 -1.62
N ALA A 536 30.15 34.22 -0.82
CA ALA A 536 31.00 35.00 0.08
C ALA A 536 31.55 34.15 1.24
N GLU A 537 30.75 33.20 1.72
CA GLU A 537 31.13 32.19 2.72
C GLU A 537 30.70 30.80 2.25
N PRO A 538 31.45 29.73 2.58
CA PRO A 538 31.04 28.37 2.24
C PRO A 538 29.74 27.98 2.97
N PRO A 539 28.87 27.16 2.34
CA PRO A 539 27.70 26.61 2.98
C PRO A 539 28.11 25.56 4.02
N HIS A 540 27.15 25.09 4.83
CA HIS A 540 27.43 24.01 5.77
C HIS A 540 27.76 22.70 5.01
N GLU A 541 28.75 21.93 5.48
CA GLU A 541 29.25 20.73 4.79
C GLU A 541 28.15 19.70 4.45
N LYS A 542 27.16 19.56 5.34
CA LYS A 542 26.01 18.66 5.16
C LYS A 542 25.10 19.06 4.00
N TYR A 543 24.99 20.36 3.70
CA TYR A 543 24.04 20.91 2.74
C TYR A 543 24.76 21.89 1.80
N LYS A 544 25.79 21.39 1.12
CA LYS A 544 26.63 22.20 0.22
C LYS A 544 26.20 22.16 -1.25
N ALA A 545 25.27 21.27 -1.60
CA ALA A 545 24.91 20.94 -2.97
C ALA A 545 26.15 20.78 -3.87
N ASN A 546 26.08 21.21 -5.13
CA ASN A 546 27.24 21.36 -6.01
C ASN A 546 27.92 22.74 -5.84
N GLY A 547 27.88 23.30 -4.62
CA GLY A 547 28.38 24.63 -4.29
C GLY A 547 27.63 25.74 -5.03
N ALA A 548 28.34 26.85 -5.30
CA ALA A 548 27.77 28.04 -5.92
C ALA A 548 27.10 27.77 -7.27
N ALA A 549 27.58 26.76 -8.02
CA ALA A 549 27.05 26.42 -9.33
C ALA A 549 25.57 26.01 -9.29
N SER A 550 25.12 25.40 -8.19
CA SER A 550 23.73 24.99 -8.02
C SER A 550 22.76 26.18 -8.02
N LEU A 551 23.22 27.36 -7.60
CA LEU A 551 22.38 28.57 -7.58
C LEU A 551 22.00 29.10 -8.96
N ILE A 552 22.57 28.56 -10.04
CA ILE A 552 22.39 29.06 -11.40
C ILE A 552 22.30 27.94 -12.45
N ASP A 553 22.01 26.70 -12.03
CA ASP A 553 21.96 25.53 -12.92
C ASP A 553 20.57 25.27 -13.52
N LEU A 554 19.55 25.99 -13.08
CA LEU A 554 18.14 25.82 -13.46
C LEU A 554 17.54 24.49 -12.96
N GLU A 555 18.13 23.86 -11.95
CA GLU A 555 17.62 22.67 -11.29
C GLU A 555 16.89 23.01 -9.99
N LYS A 556 15.56 22.92 -10.02
CA LYS A 556 14.74 23.19 -8.85
C LYS A 556 14.90 22.10 -7.78
N GLY A 557 15.25 22.52 -6.56
CA GLY A 557 15.23 21.71 -5.36
C GLY A 557 13.83 21.23 -4.99
N SER A 558 13.74 19.97 -4.56
CA SER A 558 12.50 19.32 -4.13
C SER A 558 12.18 19.59 -2.65
N ALA A 559 10.99 19.18 -2.20
CA ALA A 559 10.63 19.22 -0.78
C ALA A 559 11.53 18.31 0.09
N LEU A 560 12.17 17.30 -0.51
CA LEU A 560 13.19 16.50 0.17
C LEU A 560 14.52 17.27 0.18
N PHE A 561 14.71 18.10 1.20
CA PHE A 561 15.88 18.98 1.31
C PHE A 561 17.21 18.26 1.56
N THR A 562 17.18 16.95 1.82
CA THR A 562 18.36 16.10 2.01
C THR A 562 18.90 15.48 0.72
N ASN A 563 18.22 15.71 -0.42
CA ASN A 563 18.58 15.12 -1.72
C ASN A 563 19.84 15.72 -2.38
N GLY A 564 20.47 16.71 -1.74
CA GLY A 564 21.69 17.35 -2.23
C GLY A 564 21.48 18.54 -3.16
N ASN A 565 20.24 19.03 -3.36
CA ASN A 565 19.97 20.14 -4.28
C ASN A 565 19.86 21.51 -3.59
N TRP A 566 20.13 21.59 -2.29
CA TRP A 566 19.97 22.83 -1.50
C TRP A 566 21.28 23.27 -0.87
N LEU A 567 21.55 24.59 -0.93
CA LEU A 567 22.62 25.21 -0.15
C LEU A 567 22.04 25.68 1.19
N GLY A 568 22.53 25.08 2.27
CA GLY A 568 22.10 25.35 3.64
C GLY A 568 23.11 26.17 4.44
N TYR A 569 22.62 27.22 5.10
CA TYR A 569 23.39 28.02 6.07
C TYR A 569 22.70 28.03 7.43
N GLU A 570 23.42 27.64 8.48
CA GLU A 570 22.92 27.62 9.86
C GLU A 570 23.40 28.85 10.63
N GLY A 571 22.46 29.60 11.21
CA GLY A 571 22.75 30.77 12.05
C GLY A 571 23.54 31.87 11.31
N LYS A 572 23.45 31.90 9.98
CA LYS A 572 24.19 32.81 9.09
C LYS A 572 23.32 33.28 7.94
N HIS A 573 23.65 34.45 7.40
CA HIS A 573 23.11 34.91 6.13
C HIS A 573 23.84 34.21 4.97
N MET A 574 23.17 34.13 3.81
CA MET A 574 23.82 33.65 2.59
C MET A 574 24.05 34.84 1.67
N THR A 575 25.30 35.05 1.27
CA THR A 575 25.66 36.10 0.31
C THR A 575 26.35 35.49 -0.90
N VAL A 576 25.86 35.83 -2.08
CA VAL A 576 26.34 35.33 -3.37
C VAL A 576 26.51 36.47 -4.36
N ILE A 577 27.56 36.38 -5.16
CA ILE A 577 27.80 37.24 -6.32
C ILE A 577 27.54 36.42 -7.57
N VAL A 578 26.54 36.81 -8.34
CA VAL A 578 26.22 36.29 -9.66
C VAL A 578 26.86 37.19 -10.71
N GLU A 579 27.67 36.61 -11.58
CA GLU A 579 28.32 37.27 -12.72
C GLU A 579 27.62 36.87 -14.01
N LEU A 580 27.30 37.87 -14.84
CA LEU A 580 26.78 37.71 -16.19
C LEU A 580 27.92 37.71 -17.21
N LYS A 581 27.65 37.15 -18.39
CA LYS A 581 28.64 37.10 -19.49
C LYS A 581 29.09 38.50 -19.95
N GLN A 582 28.16 39.44 -19.96
CA GLN A 582 28.36 40.83 -20.32
C GLN A 582 27.42 41.71 -19.48
N GLU A 583 27.54 43.03 -19.60
CA GLU A 583 26.61 43.95 -18.97
C GLU A 583 25.24 43.85 -19.65
N GLU A 584 24.21 43.57 -18.85
CA GLU A 584 22.82 43.43 -19.29
C GLU A 584 21.92 44.39 -18.51
N GLU A 585 20.80 44.78 -19.10
CA GLU A 585 19.77 45.57 -18.39
C GLU A 585 18.91 44.64 -17.53
N LEU A 586 18.93 44.86 -16.21
CA LEU A 586 18.26 44.02 -15.23
C LEU A 586 17.08 44.76 -14.63
N LYS A 587 15.96 44.06 -14.41
CA LYS A 587 14.77 44.64 -13.78
C LYS A 587 14.24 43.80 -12.62
N GLU A 588 14.66 42.54 -12.54
CA GLU A 588 14.14 41.62 -11.53
C GLU A 588 15.14 40.52 -11.18
N ILE A 589 15.14 40.11 -9.91
CA ILE A 589 15.80 38.90 -9.44
C ILE A 589 14.76 38.02 -8.75
N ALA A 590 14.82 36.69 -8.96
CA ALA A 590 14.03 35.74 -8.19
C ALA A 590 14.95 34.80 -7.41
N VAL A 591 14.68 34.62 -6.11
CA VAL A 591 15.42 33.71 -5.24
C VAL A 591 14.48 32.60 -4.79
N SER A 592 14.86 31.35 -5.02
CA SER A 592 14.10 30.18 -4.57
C SER A 592 14.56 29.72 -3.20
N ALA A 593 13.61 29.48 -2.30
CA ALA A 593 13.91 28.99 -0.96
C ALA A 593 12.95 27.88 -0.52
N LEU A 594 13.38 27.14 0.50
CA LEU A 594 12.57 26.15 1.22
C LEU A 594 12.36 26.58 2.67
N SER A 595 11.17 26.32 3.18
CA SER A 595 10.82 26.40 4.59
C SER A 595 10.36 25.03 5.08
N ALA A 596 10.90 24.57 6.20
CA ALA A 596 10.49 23.35 6.89
C ALA A 596 10.68 23.58 8.40
N PRO A 597 9.73 24.25 9.08
CA PRO A 597 9.97 24.74 10.43
C PRO A 597 10.22 23.62 11.45
N ALA A 598 9.59 22.45 11.29
CA ALA A 598 9.88 21.28 12.13
C ALA A 598 11.35 20.80 12.05
N SER A 599 12.04 21.11 10.96
CA SER A 599 13.48 20.86 10.77
C SER A 599 14.33 22.11 10.95
N TRP A 600 13.77 23.16 11.56
CA TRP A 600 14.45 24.41 11.91
C TRP A 600 14.89 25.21 10.67
N ILE A 601 14.29 24.93 9.51
CA ILE A 601 14.55 25.62 8.23
C ILE A 601 13.45 26.64 8.00
N PHE A 602 13.84 27.89 7.75
CA PHE A 602 12.91 28.98 7.55
C PHE A 602 13.21 29.70 6.23
N PHE A 603 12.17 30.31 5.67
CA PHE A 603 12.38 31.30 4.62
C PHE A 603 13.28 32.45 5.10
N PRO A 604 14.00 33.12 4.18
CA PRO A 604 14.69 34.36 4.50
C PRO A 604 13.72 35.38 5.10
N LYS A 605 14.12 36.11 6.14
CA LYS A 605 13.36 37.25 6.67
C LYS A 605 13.50 38.51 5.80
N GLY A 606 14.39 38.49 4.83
CA GLY A 606 14.57 39.54 3.86
C GLY A 606 15.59 39.16 2.80
N ILE A 607 15.57 39.88 1.68
CA ILE A 607 16.53 39.72 0.58
C ILE A 607 17.01 41.11 0.17
N LYS A 608 18.32 41.25 -0.02
CA LYS A 608 18.96 42.47 -0.49
C LYS A 608 19.71 42.21 -1.79
N VAL A 609 19.59 43.15 -2.72
CA VAL A 609 20.18 43.06 -4.06
C VAL A 609 20.99 44.33 -4.33
N TRP A 610 22.25 44.13 -4.72
CA TRP A 610 23.10 45.21 -5.21
C TRP A 610 23.62 44.89 -6.61
N LEU A 611 23.81 45.93 -7.41
CA LEU A 611 24.25 45.85 -8.79
C LEU A 611 25.58 46.56 -8.98
N SER A 612 26.42 46.03 -9.87
CA SER A 612 27.72 46.60 -10.23
C SER A 612 28.09 46.29 -11.68
N GLY A 613 28.71 47.25 -12.36
CA GLY A 613 29.32 47.04 -13.68
C GLY A 613 30.76 46.51 -13.61
N ASP A 614 31.51 46.87 -12.56
CA ASP A 614 32.95 46.59 -12.42
C ASP A 614 33.28 45.47 -11.42
N GLY A 615 32.29 45.00 -10.66
CA GLY A 615 32.44 43.96 -9.63
C GLY A 615 33.09 44.46 -8.33
N GLN A 616 33.38 45.76 -8.22
CA GLN A 616 34.02 46.40 -7.06
C GLN A 616 33.06 47.38 -6.38
N ASN A 617 32.40 48.24 -7.16
CA ASN A 617 31.49 49.26 -6.68
C ASN A 617 30.03 48.79 -6.82
N TYR A 618 29.42 48.39 -5.70
CA TYR A 618 28.05 47.91 -5.65
C TYR A 618 27.08 48.99 -5.18
N ARG A 619 25.98 49.19 -5.91
CA ARG A 619 24.86 50.07 -5.51
C ARG A 619 23.63 49.23 -5.19
N MET A 620 22.95 49.55 -4.09
CA MET A 620 21.74 48.82 -3.70
C MET A 620 20.63 49.11 -4.71
N ALA A 621 20.06 48.07 -5.29
CA ALA A 621 18.93 48.16 -6.20
C ALA A 621 17.60 47.86 -5.50
N ARG A 622 17.61 46.92 -4.55
CA ARG A 622 16.40 46.53 -3.81
C ARG A 622 16.73 45.93 -2.45
N GLU A 623 15.87 46.21 -1.48
CA GLU A 623 15.80 45.52 -0.19
C GLU A 623 14.33 45.23 0.11
N VAL A 624 14.03 44.00 0.49
CA VAL A 624 12.69 43.57 0.89
C VAL A 624 12.80 42.82 2.21
N THR A 625 11.90 43.11 3.13
CA THR A 625 11.72 42.40 4.39
C THR A 625 10.42 41.63 4.35
N PHE A 626 10.44 40.39 4.83
CA PHE A 626 9.30 39.50 4.90
C PHE A 626 8.79 39.38 6.33
N PRO A 627 7.49 39.10 6.54
CA PRO A 627 6.96 38.88 7.86
C PRO A 627 7.65 37.68 8.54
N PRO A 628 7.73 37.66 9.88
CA PRO A 628 8.23 36.51 10.61
C PRO A 628 7.45 35.24 10.28
N ALA A 629 8.13 34.09 10.30
CA ALA A 629 7.47 32.81 10.10
C ALA A 629 6.39 32.57 11.17
N ALA A 630 5.23 32.10 10.74
CA ALA A 630 4.17 31.60 11.61
C ALA A 630 4.39 30.10 11.92
N PRO A 631 3.81 29.58 13.01
CA PRO A 631 3.84 28.14 13.29
C PRO A 631 3.30 27.33 12.12
N SER A 632 4.11 26.39 11.60
CA SER A 632 3.68 25.44 10.59
C SER A 632 4.50 24.14 10.66
N ALA A 633 3.86 23.03 10.31
CA ALA A 633 4.52 21.74 10.10
C ALA A 633 4.74 21.41 8.61
N SER A 634 4.25 22.25 7.69
CA SER A 634 4.41 22.07 6.25
C SER A 634 5.84 22.30 5.77
N VAL A 635 6.20 21.63 4.68
CA VAL A 635 7.37 21.97 3.87
C VAL A 635 6.89 22.80 2.69
N ASP A 636 7.36 24.05 2.61
CA ASP A 636 6.93 25.01 1.60
C ASP A 636 8.11 25.42 0.72
N LEU A 637 7.83 25.57 -0.58
CA LEU A 637 8.78 25.99 -1.61
C LEU A 637 8.30 27.31 -2.21
N GLN A 638 9.15 28.32 -2.24
CA GLN A 638 8.74 29.64 -2.71
C GLN A 638 9.84 30.35 -3.50
N PHE A 639 9.43 31.00 -4.60
CA PHE A 639 10.24 32.03 -5.25
C PHE A 639 9.89 33.40 -4.66
N PHE A 640 10.93 34.09 -4.19
CA PHE A 640 10.88 35.48 -3.78
C PHE A 640 11.34 36.35 -4.94
N THR A 641 10.42 37.08 -5.55
CA THR A 641 10.67 37.93 -6.70
C THR A 641 10.85 39.39 -6.27
N LEU A 642 11.95 40.01 -6.72
CA LEU A 642 12.36 41.37 -6.37
C LEU A 642 12.50 42.20 -7.64
N ALA A 643 11.48 42.98 -7.96
CA ALA A 643 11.53 43.96 -9.04
C ALA A 643 12.19 45.27 -8.59
N PHE A 644 12.93 45.91 -9.49
CA PHE A 644 13.59 47.20 -9.32
C PHE A 644 13.65 47.96 -10.65
N GLU A 645 14.03 49.24 -10.59
CA GLU A 645 14.17 50.07 -11.79
C GLU A 645 15.20 49.45 -12.77
N PRO A 646 14.88 49.33 -14.07
CA PRO A 646 15.77 48.78 -15.07
C PRO A 646 17.17 49.41 -15.00
N THR A 647 18.18 48.61 -14.68
CA THR A 647 19.55 49.08 -14.41
C THR A 647 20.55 48.15 -15.09
N LYS A 648 21.51 48.73 -15.81
CA LYS A 648 22.62 47.97 -16.43
C LYS A 648 23.61 47.51 -15.38
N ALA A 649 23.95 46.21 -15.42
CA ALA A 649 24.94 45.63 -14.54
C ALA A 649 25.52 44.33 -15.13
N LYS A 650 26.74 43.99 -14.69
CA LYS A 650 27.36 42.68 -14.98
C LYS A 650 27.38 41.79 -13.73
N PHE A 651 27.47 42.38 -12.54
CA PHE A 651 27.57 41.67 -11.27
C PHE A 651 26.37 42.00 -10.38
N ILE A 652 25.75 40.95 -9.84
CA ILE A 652 24.62 41.01 -8.93
C ILE A 652 25.05 40.39 -7.61
N LYS A 653 25.06 41.17 -6.53
CA LYS A 653 25.23 40.65 -5.18
C LYS A 653 23.85 40.44 -4.56
N VAL A 654 23.57 39.23 -4.11
CA VAL A 654 22.32 38.86 -3.42
C VAL A 654 22.66 38.40 -2.01
N GLU A 655 22.00 38.98 -1.02
CA GLU A 655 22.05 38.55 0.37
C GLU A 655 20.67 38.05 0.80
N ALA A 656 20.57 36.75 1.10
CA ALA A 656 19.41 36.16 1.74
C ALA A 656 19.58 36.26 3.26
N VAL A 657 18.76 37.10 3.88
CA VAL A 657 18.85 37.43 5.31
C VAL A 657 18.15 36.34 6.12
N SER A 658 18.95 35.47 6.74
CA SER A 658 18.45 34.50 7.72
C SER A 658 17.81 35.16 8.96
N PRO A 659 16.76 34.55 9.55
CA PRO A 659 16.31 34.88 10.91
C PRO A 659 17.40 34.70 11.98
N LEU A 660 18.46 33.93 11.67
CA LEU A 660 19.59 33.53 12.51
C LEU A 660 19.22 32.58 13.66
N LYS A 661 18.04 32.76 14.24
CA LYS A 661 17.55 31.97 15.35
C LYS A 661 16.10 31.53 15.15
N ASN A 662 15.73 30.44 15.79
CA ASN A 662 14.37 29.94 15.86
C ASN A 662 13.47 30.97 16.59
N PRO A 663 12.24 31.19 16.10
CA PRO A 663 11.28 32.10 16.71
C PRO A 663 10.74 31.56 18.05
N ASP A 664 10.12 32.43 18.86
CA ASP A 664 9.66 32.12 20.22
C ASP A 664 8.65 30.97 20.31
N TRP A 665 7.85 30.78 19.25
CA TRP A 665 6.84 29.72 19.19
C TRP A 665 7.42 28.35 18.82
N HIS A 666 8.66 28.28 18.34
CA HIS A 666 9.27 27.04 17.90
C HIS A 666 9.63 26.15 19.11
N PRO A 667 9.58 24.81 19.03
CA PRO A 667 9.91 23.94 20.17
C PRO A 667 11.31 24.13 20.78
N ALA A 668 12.24 24.72 20.01
CA ALA A 668 13.57 25.12 20.47
C ALA A 668 13.82 26.62 20.19
N PRO A 669 13.25 27.54 21.00
CA PRO A 669 13.39 28.98 20.79
C PRO A 669 14.85 29.46 20.93
N GLY A 670 15.27 30.43 20.10
CA GLY A 670 16.57 31.09 20.25
C GLY A 670 17.79 30.30 19.78
N GLU A 671 17.63 29.00 19.50
CA GLU A 671 18.65 28.17 18.85
C GLU A 671 18.90 28.59 17.40
N LYS A 672 20.06 28.25 16.84
CA LYS A 672 20.39 28.61 15.44
C LYS A 672 19.43 27.94 14.47
N CYS A 673 19.02 28.67 13.44
CA CYS A 673 18.12 28.17 12.40
C CYS A 673 18.80 28.13 11.03
N TRP A 674 18.18 27.42 10.09
CA TRP A 674 18.68 27.25 8.74
C TRP A 674 17.97 28.15 7.74
N ILE A 675 18.70 28.58 6.72
CA ILE A 675 18.12 29.03 5.43
C ILE A 675 18.62 28.14 4.30
N PHE A 676 17.72 27.80 3.38
CA PHE A 676 17.97 26.90 2.26
C PHE A 676 17.62 27.59 0.96
N ILE A 677 18.61 27.78 0.09
CA ILE A 677 18.44 28.36 -1.26
C ILE A 677 18.98 27.37 -2.28
N ASP A 678 18.24 27.13 -3.34
CA ASP A 678 18.62 26.27 -4.46
C ASP A 678 18.88 27.07 -5.74
N GLU A 679 18.14 28.16 -6.00
CA GLU A 679 18.23 28.86 -7.29
C GLU A 679 18.13 30.39 -7.17
N ILE A 680 18.88 31.10 -8.02
CA ILE A 680 18.76 32.54 -8.26
C ILE A 680 18.62 32.82 -9.77
N LEU A 681 17.48 33.39 -10.14
CA LEU A 681 17.16 33.73 -11.52
C LEU A 681 17.29 35.23 -11.76
N VAL A 682 17.81 35.59 -12.94
CA VAL A 682 18.05 36.98 -13.36
C VAL A 682 17.16 37.32 -14.55
N ASN A 683 16.47 38.47 -14.49
CA ASN A 683 15.43 38.90 -15.43
C ASN A 683 15.50 40.37 -15.84
#